data_AF-C3XR61-F1
#
_entry.id   AF-C3XR61-F1
#
_cell.length_a   1.000
_cell.length_b   1.000
_cell.length_c   1.000
_cell.angle_alpha   90.00
_cell.angle_beta   90.00
_cell.angle_gamma   90.00
#
_symmetry.space_group_name_H-M   'P 1'
#
loop_
_entity.id
_entity.type
_entity.pdbx_description
1 polymer ?
#
loop_
_entity_poly.entity_id
_entity_poly.type
_entity_poly.pdbx_seq_one_letter_code
_entity_poly.pdbx_strand_id
1 'polypeptide(L)'
;MSWISDFAGKAEALLNKVDQTAAQALQAEGEGETGKSVPSQPAPGVQRSHHVETARYERPGPPEPPRMETQALHTSASMVSLSSPRTASGIPRVPSLGTISQGSPQRAYGRKKPRDEDEKLFEFLNSPNTFPAAEKKRDVTRAAEPSSTGGKHSRQSSDSSSVSAYTEGSTSYSSMAVEAKGGSDGSDGLPTSSESSDDQPLRQQVSSLTLENNLLRSEVASLNQEMTSLIQRCKAAQEEVTRTKQRLDTMSSGASQTDRIIRELRSREEDLTEAITTKDAQLAVLKVRLDEADQELKAKRTMVEELQSEKDRILRDHSDSSGIHSQALDSLREKLHEAEAALKREQESYKIAQNEAMERQHKLEADRHSMAESLTSAQKQVQDDKKRISDLTVHMEKAKATAESARQELSDYKQKATRILQSKEKLINSLRQGGSEVDSGAAGAGASVGLELEELRHERDLQREDIQHLSMQLDQARLELQEQESQLQSEIDMSRHQIRELEDHMSQEKQLREDAETELASLKQEMRYIQEEMVKQKTTFQTRLKDREEEIQKLRNQMTTKAMSTTTQSELEGRLHSLTESLIQKQTMLEALSTEKNSLVLQLERLEQQYRAAQPLAGKHPGHTVVGGMDEEDGARVRSAPFLQVDPSGTSPINRVKRAANSIDKFSIRLGVFLRRYPTARLFVILYMVLLHLWVMIVLLTYTPEIH
;
A
#
# COMPACT_ATOMS: atom_id res chain seq x y z
N MET A 1 -28.19 -17.47 37.39
CA MET A 1 -27.87 -16.28 36.56
C MET A 1 -26.65 -15.50 37.11
N SER A 2 -25.66 -16.16 37.73
CA SER A 2 -24.59 -15.46 38.49
C SER A 2 -23.55 -14.73 37.64
N TRP A 3 -23.31 -15.13 36.39
CA TRP A 3 -22.33 -14.44 35.53
C TRP A 3 -22.66 -12.95 35.29
N ILE A 4 -23.93 -12.56 35.41
CA ILE A 4 -24.38 -11.16 35.30
C ILE A 4 -24.12 -10.40 36.61
N SER A 5 -24.32 -11.00 37.79
CA SER A 5 -23.93 -10.36 39.06
C SER A 5 -22.41 -10.19 39.18
N ASP A 6 -21.65 -11.17 38.70
CA ASP A 6 -20.18 -11.12 38.68
C ASP A 6 -19.63 -10.09 37.68
N PHE A 7 -20.45 -9.66 36.71
CA PHE A 7 -20.13 -8.56 35.79
C PHE A 7 -20.57 -7.21 36.36
N ALA A 8 -21.77 -7.14 36.95
CA ALA A 8 -22.29 -5.94 37.61
C ALA A 8 -21.38 -5.46 38.74
N GLY A 9 -20.96 -6.34 39.66
CA GLY A 9 -20.04 -5.99 40.75
C GLY A 9 -18.65 -5.57 40.26
N LYS A 10 -18.21 -6.01 39.07
CA LYS A 10 -16.97 -5.54 38.44
C LYS A 10 -17.14 -4.17 37.80
N ALA A 11 -18.30 -3.88 37.21
CA ALA A 11 -18.63 -2.56 36.69
C ALA A 11 -18.75 -1.52 37.82
N GLU A 12 -19.40 -1.88 38.94
CA GLU A 12 -19.51 -1.07 40.15
C GLU A 12 -18.12 -0.76 40.77
N ALA A 13 -17.25 -1.77 40.87
CA ALA A 13 -15.87 -1.58 41.33
C ALA A 13 -15.03 -0.70 40.38
N LEU A 14 -15.35 -0.69 39.08
CA LEU A 14 -14.70 0.18 38.10
C LEU A 14 -15.21 1.63 38.24
N LEU A 15 -16.54 1.82 38.39
CA LEU A 15 -17.17 3.13 38.58
C LEU A 15 -16.67 3.83 39.84
N ASN A 16 -16.70 3.13 40.99
CA ASN A 16 -16.16 3.65 42.26
C ASN A 16 -14.67 4.06 42.15
N LYS A 17 -13.88 3.35 41.32
CA LYS A 17 -12.48 3.68 41.09
C LYS A 17 -12.31 4.91 40.20
N VAL A 18 -13.20 5.13 39.23
CA VAL A 18 -13.23 6.35 38.42
C VAL A 18 -13.59 7.56 39.28
N ASP A 19 -14.66 7.49 40.06
CA ASP A 19 -15.07 8.58 40.97
C ASP A 19 -13.97 8.91 42.00
N GLN A 20 -13.33 7.90 42.59
CA GLN A 20 -12.25 8.10 43.53
C GLN A 20 -10.98 8.72 42.87
N THR A 21 -10.73 8.43 41.59
CA THR A 21 -9.65 9.06 40.82
C THR A 21 -9.99 10.50 40.45
N ALA A 22 -11.24 10.78 40.06
CA ALA A 22 -11.72 12.13 39.76
C ALA A 22 -11.71 13.03 41.01
N ALA A 23 -12.11 12.51 42.17
CA ALA A 23 -12.04 13.21 43.45
C ALA A 23 -10.57 13.55 43.85
N GLN A 24 -9.63 12.64 43.58
CA GLN A 24 -8.19 12.90 43.82
C GLN A 24 -7.63 13.95 42.85
N ALA A 25 -8.03 13.95 41.58
CA ALA A 25 -7.64 14.99 40.62
C ALA A 25 -8.16 16.38 41.04
N LEU A 26 -9.42 16.48 41.47
CA LEU A 26 -10.02 17.74 41.95
C LEU A 26 -9.41 18.24 43.27
N GLN A 27 -8.88 17.36 44.12
CA GLN A 27 -8.09 17.78 45.29
C GLN A 27 -6.68 18.26 44.91
N ALA A 28 -6.08 17.72 43.84
CA ALA A 28 -4.75 18.12 43.38
C ALA A 28 -4.73 19.53 42.74
N GLU A 29 -5.82 19.98 42.11
CA GLU A 29 -5.93 21.36 41.59
C GLU A 29 -6.19 22.41 42.69
N GLY A 30 -6.52 21.99 43.92
CA GLY A 30 -6.92 22.90 45.01
C GLY A 30 -5.78 23.66 45.71
N GLU A 31 -4.54 23.20 45.62
CA GLU A 31 -3.39 23.73 46.39
C GLU A 31 -2.25 24.21 45.47
N GLY A 32 -2.55 25.08 44.49
CA GLY A 32 -1.66 25.29 43.34
C GLY A 32 -1.27 26.71 42.89
N GLU A 33 -1.92 27.81 43.29
CA GLU A 33 -1.60 29.12 42.66
C GLU A 33 -1.71 30.37 43.56
N THR A 34 -0.54 30.86 44.03
CA THR A 34 -0.42 32.13 44.77
C THR A 34 0.49 33.14 44.05
N GLY A 35 -0.09 33.87 43.11
CA GLY A 35 0.22 35.29 42.82
C GLY A 35 1.63 35.68 42.35
N LYS A 36 1.71 36.18 41.12
CA LYS A 36 2.68 37.24 40.77
C LYS A 36 2.12 38.19 39.72
N SER A 37 2.12 39.49 40.02
CA SER A 37 1.61 40.55 39.17
C SER A 37 2.73 41.44 38.62
N VAL A 38 2.51 42.04 37.45
CA VAL A 38 3.20 43.23 36.94
C VAL A 38 2.28 43.94 35.93
N PRO A 39 2.30 45.28 35.79
CA PRO A 39 1.09 46.02 35.38
C PRO A 39 1.10 46.59 33.96
N SER A 40 -0.08 46.99 33.49
CA SER A 40 -0.30 47.79 32.27
C SER A 40 -0.97 49.15 32.60
N GLN A 41 -0.63 50.19 31.82
CA GLN A 41 -1.14 51.57 31.97
C GLN A 41 -1.48 52.15 30.56
N PRO A 42 -2.15 53.32 30.43
CA PRO A 42 -3.60 53.34 30.21
C PRO A 42 -4.05 53.91 28.83
N ALA A 43 -5.38 53.91 28.60
CA ALA A 43 -6.05 54.41 27.39
C ALA A 43 -6.06 55.97 27.28
N PRO A 44 -6.56 56.54 26.15
CA PRO A 44 -7.99 56.94 26.13
C PRO A 44 -8.69 56.88 24.74
N GLY A 45 -10.04 56.97 24.67
CA GLY A 45 -10.74 57.09 23.38
C GLY A 45 -12.29 57.16 23.30
N VAL A 46 -12.91 58.29 23.70
CA VAL A 46 -14.03 58.97 22.97
C VAL A 46 -15.44 58.31 22.85
N GLN A 47 -16.41 58.86 23.63
CA GLN A 47 -17.82 59.23 23.27
C GLN A 47 -18.90 58.15 22.96
N ARG A 48 -20.22 58.35 23.20
CA ARG A 48 -21.00 59.30 24.06
C ARG A 48 -22.51 58.89 24.15
N SER A 49 -23.09 58.89 25.36
CA SER A 49 -24.53 59.04 25.77
C SER A 49 -25.70 58.59 24.86
N HIS A 50 -26.73 57.96 25.47
CA HIS A 50 -28.02 58.62 25.76
C HIS A 50 -28.88 57.86 26.81
N HIS A 51 -29.76 58.59 27.51
CA HIS A 51 -30.65 58.12 28.60
C HIS A 51 -32.13 58.14 28.13
N VAL A 52 -32.94 57.16 28.56
CA VAL A 52 -34.37 57.32 28.92
C VAL A 52 -34.69 56.36 30.07
N GLU A 53 -35.56 56.77 30.99
CA GLU A 53 -35.97 55.98 32.17
C GLU A 53 -37.49 56.06 32.38
N THR A 54 -38.14 54.90 32.53
CA THR A 54 -39.49 54.72 33.11
C THR A 54 -39.57 53.31 33.74
N ALA A 55 -40.48 53.08 34.70
CA ALA A 55 -40.31 52.02 35.71
C ALA A 55 -41.55 51.16 36.02
N ARG A 56 -41.28 49.99 36.62
CA ARG A 56 -42.15 49.07 37.38
C ARG A 56 -43.34 48.37 36.68
N TYR A 57 -43.26 47.04 36.67
CA TYR A 57 -44.14 46.22 37.53
C TYR A 57 -43.40 44.95 38.00
N GLU A 58 -43.88 44.28 39.04
CA GLU A 58 -43.21 43.12 39.70
C GLU A 58 -44.16 41.92 39.91
N ARG A 59 -43.55 40.79 40.31
CA ARG A 59 -44.13 39.67 41.10
C ARG A 59 -44.93 38.57 40.34
N PRO A 60 -45.10 37.34 40.91
CA PRO A 60 -44.04 36.32 40.92
C PRO A 60 -44.51 34.90 40.48
N GLY A 61 -43.59 33.93 40.39
CA GLY A 61 -43.90 32.51 40.17
C GLY A 61 -44.19 31.70 41.47
N PRO A 62 -44.92 30.56 41.37
CA PRO A 62 -45.21 29.63 42.49
C PRO A 62 -44.17 28.49 42.64
N PRO A 63 -44.18 27.71 43.76
CA PRO A 63 -43.04 26.88 44.20
C PRO A 63 -43.22 25.34 44.12
N GLU A 64 -42.15 24.60 44.43
CA GLU A 64 -42.12 23.13 44.62
C GLU A 64 -42.82 22.65 45.92
N PRO A 65 -43.30 21.38 45.97
CA PRO A 65 -43.73 20.71 47.20
C PRO A 65 -42.57 19.97 47.92
N PRO A 66 -42.66 19.73 49.25
CA PRO A 66 -41.53 19.31 50.08
C PRO A 66 -41.34 17.79 50.24
N ARG A 67 -40.19 17.40 50.82
CA ARG A 67 -39.76 16.04 51.14
C ARG A 67 -39.71 15.84 52.66
N MET A 68 -40.32 14.78 53.19
CA MET A 68 -40.12 14.31 54.58
C MET A 68 -40.18 12.77 54.67
N GLU A 69 -39.45 12.22 55.64
CA GLU A 69 -39.39 10.79 55.96
C GLU A 69 -40.43 10.41 57.02
N THR A 70 -40.78 9.14 57.12
CA THR A 70 -41.00 8.47 58.43
C THR A 70 -40.94 6.94 58.29
N GLN A 71 -40.87 6.24 59.43
CA GLN A 71 -40.49 4.83 59.54
C GLN A 71 -41.70 3.88 59.61
N ALA A 72 -41.45 2.58 59.49
CA ALA A 72 -42.48 1.54 59.44
C ALA A 72 -43.06 1.16 60.81
N LEU A 73 -44.25 0.54 60.84
CA LEU A 73 -44.50 -0.85 61.32
C LEU A 73 -46.02 -1.18 61.47
N HIS A 74 -46.31 -2.47 61.66
CA HIS A 74 -47.53 -3.07 62.25
C HIS A 74 -48.89 -3.12 61.47
N THR A 75 -49.19 -4.33 60.94
CA THR A 75 -50.39 -5.20 61.19
C THR A 75 -51.83 -4.59 61.16
N SER A 76 -52.88 -5.23 60.61
CA SER A 76 -53.23 -6.68 60.64
C SER A 76 -54.32 -7.07 59.61
N ALA A 77 -54.43 -8.38 59.29
CA ALA A 77 -55.68 -9.14 58.95
C ALA A 77 -56.49 -8.79 57.67
N SER A 78 -57.24 -9.70 57.02
CA SER A 78 -57.24 -11.19 57.03
C SER A 78 -58.10 -11.79 55.90
N MET A 79 -57.57 -12.81 55.19
CA MET A 79 -58.30 -13.94 54.53
C MET A 79 -59.27 -13.56 53.37
N VAL A 80 -59.68 -14.43 52.43
CA VAL A 80 -59.84 -15.91 52.37
C VAL A 80 -59.35 -16.45 51.01
N SER A 81 -58.98 -17.75 50.93
CA SER A 81 -58.57 -18.47 49.69
C SER A 81 -59.64 -19.47 49.23
N LEU A 82 -59.66 -19.85 47.94
CA LEU A 82 -60.40 -21.05 47.50
C LEU A 82 -59.81 -21.80 46.29
N SER A 83 -59.48 -23.08 46.52
CA SER A 83 -59.45 -24.27 45.64
C SER A 83 -59.10 -24.20 44.13
N SER A 84 -58.12 -25.04 43.75
CA SER A 84 -57.93 -25.64 42.41
C SER A 84 -58.98 -26.74 42.10
N PRO A 85 -59.11 -27.25 40.85
CA PRO A 85 -58.44 -28.53 40.53
C PRO A 85 -57.91 -28.67 39.07
N ARG A 86 -57.29 -29.82 38.79
CA ARG A 86 -56.62 -30.21 37.53
C ARG A 86 -57.45 -31.20 36.69
N THR A 87 -57.15 -31.28 35.40
CA THR A 87 -57.34 -32.47 34.53
C THR A 87 -56.00 -32.89 33.92
N ALA A 88 -55.93 -33.99 33.14
CA ALA A 88 -54.65 -34.48 32.59
C ALA A 88 -54.75 -35.39 31.35
N SER A 89 -53.93 -35.11 30.33
CA SER A 89 -53.43 -36.01 29.27
C SER A 89 -52.04 -35.49 28.81
N GLY A 90 -51.06 -36.28 28.38
CA GLY A 90 -50.93 -37.73 28.21
C GLY A 90 -50.73 -38.13 26.74
N ILE A 91 -49.71 -38.89 26.30
CA ILE A 91 -48.56 -39.52 26.99
C ILE A 91 -47.30 -39.50 26.05
N PRO A 92 -46.41 -40.51 25.96
CA PRO A 92 -45.07 -40.59 26.56
C PRO A 92 -43.86 -40.20 25.66
N ARG A 93 -42.68 -40.14 26.30
CA ARG A 93 -41.34 -40.10 25.69
C ARG A 93 -40.59 -41.41 25.97
N VAL A 94 -39.78 -41.90 25.04
CA VAL A 94 -38.92 -43.11 25.16
C VAL A 94 -37.42 -42.77 25.35
N PRO A 95 -36.58 -43.69 25.87
CA PRO A 95 -35.48 -43.33 26.78
C PRO A 95 -34.04 -43.44 26.21
N SER A 96 -33.06 -43.09 27.04
CA SER A 96 -31.61 -43.10 26.75
C SER A 96 -30.88 -44.35 27.24
N LEU A 97 -29.87 -44.80 26.48
CA LEU A 97 -28.80 -45.69 26.94
C LEU A 97 -27.53 -45.39 26.10
N GLY A 98 -26.30 -45.37 26.63
CA GLY A 98 -25.88 -45.51 28.03
C GLY A 98 -24.41 -45.10 28.24
N THR A 99 -23.93 -45.21 29.48
CA THR A 99 -22.58 -44.78 29.89
C THR A 99 -21.58 -45.94 29.88
N ILE A 100 -20.33 -45.68 29.45
CA ILE A 100 -19.14 -46.44 29.89
C ILE A 100 -18.09 -45.44 30.39
N SER A 101 -17.31 -45.84 31.41
CA SER A 101 -16.37 -44.99 32.16
C SER A 101 -15.01 -45.67 32.29
N GLN A 102 -13.93 -44.89 32.12
CA GLN A 102 -12.55 -45.05 32.61
C GLN A 102 -11.71 -43.91 31.99
N GLY A 103 -10.67 -43.35 32.62
CA GLY A 103 -10.19 -43.50 34.00
C GLY A 103 -8.86 -42.75 34.15
N SER A 104 -8.73 -41.86 35.15
CA SER A 104 -7.50 -41.06 35.36
C SER A 104 -6.36 -41.90 35.97
N PRO A 105 -5.10 -41.49 35.74
CA PRO A 105 -4.34 -40.98 36.90
C PRO A 105 -3.56 -39.69 36.62
N GLN A 106 -3.00 -39.11 37.68
CA GLN A 106 -2.34 -37.80 37.69
C GLN A 106 -0.91 -37.84 37.12
N ARG A 107 -0.47 -36.74 36.49
CA ARG A 107 0.84 -36.16 36.83
C ARG A 107 0.88 -34.66 36.56
N ALA A 108 1.44 -33.89 37.51
CA ALA A 108 1.55 -32.44 37.42
C ALA A 108 2.93 -32.02 36.92
N TYR A 109 2.98 -31.12 35.94
CA TYR A 109 4.10 -30.19 35.71
C TYR A 109 3.55 -28.87 35.15
N GLY A 110 3.61 -27.81 35.96
CA GLY A 110 3.26 -26.46 35.50
C GLY A 110 4.45 -25.80 34.80
N ARG A 111 4.24 -25.27 33.59
CA ARG A 111 5.24 -24.46 32.88
C ARG A 111 4.73 -23.02 32.77
N LYS A 112 5.39 -22.08 33.47
CA LYS A 112 5.09 -20.65 33.39
C LYS A 112 5.39 -20.12 31.97
N LYS A 113 4.63 -19.13 31.51
CA LYS A 113 4.99 -18.30 30.35
C LYS A 113 6.08 -17.29 30.74
N PRO A 114 6.99 -16.92 29.83
CA PRO A 114 7.79 -15.72 29.99
C PRO A 114 6.93 -14.47 29.72
N ARG A 115 7.11 -13.44 30.55
CA ARG A 115 6.68 -12.03 30.35
C ARG A 115 7.64 -11.06 31.06
N ASP A 116 8.21 -11.52 32.17
CA ASP A 116 9.12 -10.84 33.09
C ASP A 116 10.47 -10.37 32.48
N GLU A 117 10.64 -10.46 31.15
CA GLU A 117 11.83 -10.01 30.40
C GLU A 117 11.49 -8.76 29.56
N ASP A 118 10.33 -8.72 28.90
CA ASP A 118 9.86 -7.56 28.14
C ASP A 118 9.68 -6.34 29.06
N GLU A 119 9.12 -6.55 30.25
CA GLU A 119 8.87 -5.48 31.24
C GLU A 119 10.18 -4.81 31.69
N LYS A 120 11.28 -5.56 31.82
CA LYS A 120 12.62 -5.03 32.12
C LYS A 120 13.24 -4.29 30.95
N LEU A 121 12.92 -4.69 29.71
CA LEU A 121 13.30 -3.98 28.50
C LEU A 121 12.63 -2.60 28.45
N PHE A 122 11.34 -2.52 28.82
CA PHE A 122 10.60 -1.25 28.91
C PHE A 122 11.06 -0.38 30.09
N GLU A 123 11.45 -0.95 31.22
CA GLU A 123 12.02 -0.19 32.35
C GLU A 123 13.38 0.44 32.00
N PHE A 124 14.24 -0.30 31.29
CA PHE A 124 15.53 0.20 30.78
C PHE A 124 15.36 1.30 29.72
N LEU A 125 14.36 1.18 28.83
CA LEU A 125 14.13 2.14 27.75
C LEU A 125 13.38 3.42 28.16
N ASN A 126 12.67 3.41 29.30
CA ASN A 126 11.92 4.58 29.80
C ASN A 126 12.63 5.35 30.94
N SER A 127 13.83 4.92 31.35
CA SER A 127 14.61 5.61 32.40
C SER A 127 15.20 6.92 31.86
N PRO A 128 14.85 8.11 32.40
CA PRO A 128 15.30 9.39 31.86
C PRO A 128 16.79 9.60 32.10
N ASN A 129 17.51 10.00 31.05
CA ASN A 129 18.97 10.07 31.02
C ASN A 129 19.53 11.22 31.90
N THR A 130 19.92 10.91 33.14
CA THR A 130 20.52 11.85 34.09
C THR A 130 21.98 11.53 34.37
N PHE A 131 22.89 12.44 34.02
CA PHE A 131 24.32 12.35 34.37
C PHE A 131 24.59 12.94 35.77
N PRO A 132 25.06 12.16 36.76
CA PRO A 132 25.68 12.70 37.97
C PRO A 132 27.16 13.01 37.69
N ALA A 133 27.54 14.28 37.77
CA ALA A 133 28.91 14.71 37.54
C ALA A 133 29.76 14.70 38.83
N ALA A 134 30.88 13.99 38.78
CA ALA A 134 32.09 14.13 39.60
C ALA A 134 31.99 14.02 41.14
N GLU A 135 32.86 13.18 41.69
CA GLU A 135 33.75 13.65 42.76
C GLU A 135 35.22 13.32 42.45
N LYS A 136 36.15 14.02 43.11
CA LYS A 136 37.57 14.09 42.72
C LYS A 136 38.46 13.34 43.71
N LYS A 137 39.50 12.68 43.20
CA LYS A 137 40.83 12.81 43.79
C LYS A 137 41.83 13.29 42.74
N ARG A 138 42.67 14.23 43.17
CA ARG A 138 43.84 14.71 42.44
C ARG A 138 45.05 13.91 42.92
N ASP A 139 46.04 13.74 42.07
CA ASP A 139 47.31 14.40 42.39
C ASP A 139 48.05 14.80 41.11
N VAL A 140 48.91 15.81 41.22
CA VAL A 140 49.67 16.38 40.08
C VAL A 140 51.06 16.77 40.54
N THR A 141 52.09 16.25 39.88
CA THR A 141 53.43 16.85 39.92
C THR A 141 53.96 17.03 38.49
N ARG A 142 54.54 18.22 38.26
CA ARG A 142 55.22 18.62 37.03
C ARG A 142 56.60 19.12 37.42
N ALA A 143 57.65 18.54 36.83
CA ALA A 143 59.02 19.04 36.87
C ALA A 143 59.59 19.02 35.44
N ALA A 144 60.74 19.64 35.23
CA ALA A 144 61.23 20.01 33.91
C ALA A 144 62.43 19.16 33.40
N GLU A 145 62.83 19.49 32.18
CA GLU A 145 64.09 19.17 31.48
C GLU A 145 65.38 19.44 32.33
N PRO A 146 66.60 19.03 31.90
CA PRO A 146 66.99 18.51 30.56
C PRO A 146 67.88 17.26 30.55
N SER A 147 68.14 16.71 29.34
CA SER A 147 69.48 16.27 28.91
C SER A 147 69.49 15.78 27.44
N SER A 148 70.62 15.95 26.76
CA SER A 148 70.81 15.55 25.36
C SER A 148 71.85 14.42 25.22
N THR A 149 71.38 13.23 24.84
CA THR A 149 72.19 12.12 24.29
C THR A 149 71.34 11.38 23.24
N GLY A 150 71.88 10.74 22.21
CA GLY A 150 73.28 10.59 21.81
C GLY A 150 73.68 9.12 21.63
N GLY A 151 73.73 8.62 20.38
CA GLY A 151 74.24 7.27 20.08
C GLY A 151 73.67 6.66 18.80
N LYS A 152 74.56 6.19 17.90
CA LYS A 152 74.22 5.40 16.70
C LYS A 152 74.70 3.96 16.86
N HIS A 153 73.98 2.99 16.30
CA HIS A 153 74.51 1.68 15.90
C HIS A 153 73.60 1.11 14.76
N SER A 154 74.02 0.64 13.57
CA SER A 154 75.30 0.31 12.91
C SER A 154 75.58 -1.20 12.74
N ARG A 155 76.36 -1.54 11.68
CA ARG A 155 76.85 -2.87 11.21
C ARG A 155 75.90 -3.61 10.25
N GLN A 156 76.38 -4.31 9.21
CA GLN A 156 77.72 -4.54 8.59
C GLN A 156 77.49 -5.06 7.14
N SER A 157 78.37 -5.02 6.13
CA SER A 157 79.64 -4.32 5.79
C SER A 157 79.92 -4.63 4.27
N SER A 158 81.09 -4.53 3.61
CA SER A 158 82.50 -4.35 3.99
C SER A 158 83.36 -3.92 2.77
N ASP A 159 84.52 -3.32 3.04
CA ASP A 159 85.83 -3.44 2.36
C ASP A 159 86.00 -3.14 0.85
N SER A 160 87.03 -2.41 0.38
CA SER A 160 88.15 -1.66 1.03
C SER A 160 88.80 -0.71 -0.04
N SER A 161 89.98 -0.07 0.04
CA SER A 161 91.15 -0.08 0.96
C SER A 161 92.03 1.19 0.81
N SER A 162 92.70 1.62 1.90
CA SER A 162 94.04 2.27 1.97
C SER A 162 94.36 3.61 1.25
N VAL A 163 95.18 4.55 1.76
CA VAL A 163 95.85 4.80 3.06
C VAL A 163 96.42 6.26 3.08
N SER A 164 96.31 7.01 4.20
CA SER A 164 97.19 8.10 4.72
C SER A 164 97.63 9.32 3.84
N ALA A 165 98.02 10.50 4.35
CA ALA A 165 98.00 11.11 5.71
C ALA A 165 98.30 12.64 5.70
N TYR A 166 97.69 13.41 6.64
CA TYR A 166 98.23 14.48 7.53
C TYR A 166 99.35 15.47 7.06
N THR A 167 99.43 16.77 7.45
CA THR A 167 98.52 17.82 8.04
C THR A 167 99.22 19.20 8.01
N GLU A 168 98.45 20.30 8.16
CA GLU A 168 98.74 21.62 8.81
C GLU A 168 100.13 22.34 8.70
N GLY A 169 100.16 23.69 8.55
CA GLY A 169 101.44 24.44 8.52
C GLY A 169 101.45 25.97 8.30
N SER A 170 100.63 26.72 9.02
CA SER A 170 100.47 28.21 9.07
C SER A 170 101.66 29.17 8.73
N THR A 171 101.33 30.25 7.97
CA THR A 171 101.78 31.68 8.09
C THR A 171 103.22 32.21 7.83
N SER A 172 103.24 33.47 7.33
CA SER A 172 104.22 34.57 7.57
C SER A 172 105.26 34.94 6.49
N TYR A 173 106.03 36.01 6.75
CA TYR A 173 106.31 37.11 5.81
C TYR A 173 107.78 37.62 5.76
N SER A 174 108.10 38.33 4.67
CA SER A 174 109.04 39.49 4.59
C SER A 174 110.59 39.33 4.58
N SER A 175 111.17 39.78 3.45
CA SER A 175 112.19 40.87 3.36
C SER A 175 113.71 40.60 3.42
N MET A 176 114.46 41.39 2.60
CA MET A 176 115.91 41.71 2.64
C MET A 176 116.93 40.58 2.32
N ALA A 177 118.18 40.81 1.84
CA ALA A 177 118.78 41.96 1.11
C ALA A 177 120.23 41.64 0.58
N VAL A 178 120.56 42.14 -0.64
CA VAL A 178 121.80 42.90 -1.01
C VAL A 178 123.20 42.21 -1.18
N GLU A 179 123.99 42.73 -2.16
CA GLU A 179 125.45 42.57 -2.45
C GLU A 179 126.05 41.19 -2.87
N ALA A 180 127.18 41.07 -3.63
CA ALA A 180 127.85 41.96 -4.62
C ALA A 180 129.03 41.28 -5.39
N LYS A 181 129.46 41.90 -6.51
CA LYS A 181 130.71 41.68 -7.33
C LYS A 181 130.85 40.31 -8.02
N GLY A 182 131.48 40.16 -9.18
CA GLY A 182 132.10 41.05 -10.18
C GLY A 182 132.78 40.16 -11.26
N GLY A 183 133.19 40.56 -12.47
CA GLY A 183 133.25 41.85 -13.19
C GLY A 183 134.54 41.89 -14.06
N SER A 184 134.53 42.56 -15.23
CA SER A 184 135.75 42.99 -16.01
C SER A 184 136.60 41.85 -16.63
N ASP A 185 137.33 41.94 -17.75
CA ASP A 185 137.52 42.94 -18.83
C ASP A 185 137.85 42.18 -20.15
N GLY A 186 138.28 42.73 -21.30
CA GLY A 186 138.74 44.06 -21.73
C GLY A 186 139.07 44.05 -23.24
N SER A 187 139.80 45.04 -23.77
CA SER A 187 139.98 45.25 -25.22
C SER A 187 141.42 45.04 -25.77
N ASP A 188 141.52 45.07 -27.11
CA ASP A 188 142.67 45.43 -27.95
C ASP A 188 143.99 44.61 -27.96
N GLY A 189 144.49 44.36 -29.18
CA GLY A 189 145.74 45.01 -29.62
C GLY A 189 147.06 44.23 -29.64
N LEU A 190 147.38 43.63 -30.81
CA LEU A 190 148.75 43.40 -31.32
C LEU A 190 149.62 42.35 -30.56
N PRO A 191 150.73 41.85 -31.15
CA PRO A 191 151.99 42.62 -31.26
C PRO A 191 152.74 42.49 -32.60
N THR A 192 153.78 43.32 -32.77
CA THR A 192 154.68 43.39 -33.94
C THR A 192 156.14 43.17 -33.56
N SER A 193 156.89 42.39 -34.34
CA SER A 193 158.36 42.48 -34.60
C SER A 193 158.88 41.18 -35.25
N SER A 194 159.96 41.15 -36.04
CA SER A 194 160.60 42.13 -36.97
C SER A 194 161.72 41.40 -37.74
N GLU A 195 162.28 42.03 -38.79
CA GLU A 195 163.55 41.65 -39.48
C GLU A 195 163.55 40.32 -40.30
N SER A 196 164.40 40.15 -41.33
CA SER A 196 165.07 41.12 -42.22
C SER A 196 165.54 40.48 -43.55
N SER A 197 165.78 41.32 -44.55
CA SER A 197 166.77 41.24 -45.65
C SER A 197 167.20 39.91 -46.31
N ASP A 198 166.81 39.83 -47.60
CA ASP A 198 167.71 39.81 -48.77
C ASP A 198 168.35 38.53 -49.35
N ASP A 199 168.32 38.58 -50.69
CA ASP A 199 169.23 38.06 -51.72
C ASP A 199 169.14 36.65 -52.34
N GLN A 200 169.55 36.62 -53.61
CA GLN A 200 169.47 35.52 -54.59
C GLN A 200 170.88 34.95 -54.90
N PRO A 201 171.13 34.17 -55.98
CA PRO A 201 170.29 33.21 -56.69
C PRO A 201 170.99 31.84 -56.91
N LEU A 202 170.22 30.74 -56.94
CA LEU A 202 170.40 29.54 -57.80
C LEU A 202 169.30 28.49 -57.46
N ARG A 203 168.03 28.90 -57.40
CA ARG A 203 167.07 29.02 -58.52
C ARG A 203 166.68 27.68 -59.18
N GLN A 204 165.36 27.57 -59.41
CA GLN A 204 164.73 26.81 -60.52
C GLN A 204 164.55 25.29 -60.39
N GLN A 205 164.53 24.73 -59.16
CA GLN A 205 163.76 23.51 -58.91
C GLN A 205 163.19 23.41 -57.48
N VAL A 206 163.99 23.70 -56.45
CA VAL A 206 163.53 23.62 -55.04
C VAL A 206 162.45 24.66 -54.70
N SER A 207 162.44 25.83 -55.38
CA SER A 207 161.51 26.92 -55.07
C SER A 207 160.09 26.76 -55.60
N SER A 208 159.80 25.78 -56.48
CA SER A 208 158.39 25.44 -56.77
C SER A 208 157.80 24.64 -55.61
N LEU A 209 158.53 23.62 -55.13
CA LEU A 209 158.09 22.75 -54.04
C LEU A 209 157.88 23.49 -52.71
N THR A 210 158.69 24.51 -52.39
CA THR A 210 158.47 25.31 -51.17
C THR A 210 157.31 26.30 -51.31
N LEU A 211 157.09 26.88 -52.50
CA LEU A 211 155.94 27.74 -52.76
C LEU A 211 154.64 26.92 -52.79
N GLU A 212 154.67 25.73 -53.38
CA GLU A 212 153.59 24.74 -53.37
C GLU A 212 153.28 24.25 -51.95
N ASN A 213 154.29 23.94 -51.12
CA ASN A 213 154.05 23.57 -49.72
C ASN A 213 153.46 24.73 -48.91
N ASN A 214 153.85 25.97 -49.18
CA ASN A 214 153.25 27.17 -48.56
C ASN A 214 151.83 27.43 -49.07
N LEU A 215 151.55 27.20 -50.35
CA LEU A 215 150.21 27.33 -50.92
C LEU A 215 149.29 26.28 -50.29
N LEU A 216 149.71 25.01 -50.26
CA LEU A 216 149.00 23.91 -49.59
C LEU A 216 148.81 24.18 -48.08
N ARG A 217 149.77 24.80 -47.39
CA ARG A 217 149.59 25.26 -45.99
C ARG A 217 148.54 26.36 -45.88
N SER A 218 148.52 27.32 -46.81
CA SER A 218 147.50 28.38 -46.84
C SER A 218 146.11 27.86 -47.20
N GLU A 219 146.03 26.86 -48.08
CA GLU A 219 144.80 26.19 -48.48
C GLU A 219 144.28 25.29 -47.36
N VAL A 220 145.15 24.52 -46.68
CA VAL A 220 144.78 23.77 -45.47
C VAL A 220 144.41 24.71 -44.31
N ALA A 221 145.05 25.88 -44.17
CA ALA A 221 144.64 26.87 -43.18
C ALA A 221 143.27 27.49 -43.50
N SER A 222 143.04 27.88 -44.76
CA SER A 222 141.76 28.37 -45.26
C SER A 222 140.66 27.33 -45.11
N LEU A 223 140.90 26.08 -45.50
CA LEU A 223 139.96 24.97 -45.41
C LEU A 223 139.71 24.57 -43.96
N ASN A 224 140.68 24.70 -43.04
CA ASN A 224 140.43 24.58 -41.60
C ASN A 224 139.61 25.75 -41.05
N GLN A 225 139.79 26.98 -41.54
CA GLN A 225 138.98 28.13 -41.17
C GLN A 225 137.54 27.99 -41.70
N GLU A 226 137.37 27.54 -42.94
CA GLU A 226 136.07 27.20 -43.53
C GLU A 226 135.42 26.06 -42.75
N MET A 227 136.10 24.94 -42.51
CA MET A 227 135.63 23.81 -41.68
C MET A 227 135.22 24.27 -40.29
N THR A 228 136.00 25.15 -39.64
CA THR A 228 135.64 25.72 -38.33
C THR A 228 134.39 26.57 -38.42
N SER A 229 134.25 27.40 -39.45
CA SER A 229 133.04 28.19 -39.72
C SER A 229 131.84 27.31 -40.11
N LEU A 230 132.07 26.13 -40.69
CA LEU A 230 131.06 25.15 -41.04
C LEU A 230 130.57 24.43 -39.78
N ILE A 231 131.49 23.97 -38.93
CA ILE A 231 131.20 23.40 -37.61
C ILE A 231 130.45 24.41 -36.74
N GLN A 232 130.84 25.69 -36.76
CA GLN A 232 130.14 26.74 -36.01
C GLN A 232 128.74 27.00 -36.58
N ARG A 233 128.57 27.05 -37.91
CA ARG A 233 127.24 27.15 -38.55
C ARG A 233 126.37 25.92 -38.30
N CYS A 234 126.93 24.71 -38.34
CA CYS A 234 126.23 23.47 -38.00
C CYS A 234 125.82 23.44 -36.52
N LYS A 235 126.67 23.90 -35.59
CA LYS A 235 126.31 24.06 -34.17
C LYS A 235 125.21 25.09 -33.98
N ALA A 236 125.30 26.26 -34.62
CA ALA A 236 124.25 27.27 -34.55
C ALA A 236 122.90 26.75 -35.10
N ALA A 237 122.91 26.09 -36.26
CA ALA A 237 121.72 25.46 -36.83
C ALA A 237 121.19 24.32 -35.94
N GLN A 238 122.06 23.52 -35.32
CA GLN A 238 121.67 22.48 -34.37
C GLN A 238 121.05 23.08 -33.10
N GLU A 239 121.59 24.18 -32.57
CA GLU A 239 121.00 24.93 -31.47
C GLU A 239 119.63 25.50 -31.86
N GLU A 240 119.49 26.11 -33.03
CA GLU A 240 118.21 26.61 -33.55
C GLU A 240 117.18 25.48 -33.72
N VAL A 241 117.60 24.31 -34.21
CA VAL A 241 116.75 23.10 -34.25
C VAL A 241 116.35 22.65 -32.84
N THR A 242 117.23 22.71 -31.84
CA THR A 242 116.85 22.39 -30.45
C THR A 242 115.93 23.44 -29.83
N ARG A 243 116.13 24.74 -30.09
CA ARG A 243 115.27 25.84 -29.62
C ARG A 243 113.88 25.78 -30.24
N THR A 244 113.80 25.56 -31.56
CA THR A 244 112.53 25.39 -32.27
C THR A 244 111.83 24.11 -31.86
N LYS A 245 112.55 23.01 -31.61
CA LYS A 245 111.99 21.79 -31.03
C LYS A 245 111.44 22.01 -29.62
N GLN A 246 112.18 22.65 -28.70
CA GLN A 246 111.69 22.98 -27.36
C GLN A 246 110.44 23.88 -27.40
N ARG A 247 110.38 24.81 -28.36
CA ARG A 247 109.18 25.63 -28.61
C ARG A 247 108.01 24.80 -29.15
N LEU A 248 108.27 23.83 -30.02
CA LEU A 248 107.26 22.91 -30.53
C LEU A 248 106.75 21.97 -29.42
N ASP A 249 107.65 21.40 -28.61
CA ASP A 249 107.33 20.52 -27.49
C ASP A 249 106.48 21.25 -26.43
N THR A 250 106.83 22.51 -26.09
CA THR A 250 106.04 23.34 -25.15
C THR A 250 104.69 23.79 -25.72
N MET A 251 104.63 24.14 -27.02
CA MET A 251 103.36 24.38 -27.72
C MET A 251 102.50 23.11 -27.82
N SER A 252 103.12 21.94 -27.99
CA SER A 252 102.43 20.64 -28.02
C SER A 252 101.87 20.24 -26.65
N SER A 253 102.65 20.43 -25.57
CA SER A 253 102.13 20.23 -24.21
C SER A 253 100.98 21.19 -23.90
N GLY A 254 101.11 22.47 -24.30
CA GLY A 254 100.05 23.47 -24.14
C GLY A 254 98.78 23.09 -24.91
N ALA A 255 98.90 22.70 -26.18
CA ALA A 255 97.80 22.22 -26.99
C ALA A 255 97.12 20.98 -26.37
N SER A 256 97.91 20.03 -25.84
CA SER A 256 97.37 18.85 -25.15
C SER A 256 96.63 19.19 -23.85
N GLN A 257 97.01 20.29 -23.18
CA GLN A 257 96.32 20.79 -21.99
C GLN A 257 95.02 21.51 -22.35
N THR A 258 95.02 22.34 -23.40
CA THR A 258 93.78 22.95 -23.91
C THR A 258 92.81 21.89 -24.43
N ASP A 259 93.28 20.85 -25.11
CA ASP A 259 92.45 19.73 -25.56
C ASP A 259 91.78 18.99 -24.40
N ARG A 260 92.48 18.80 -23.28
CA ARG A 260 91.90 18.20 -22.06
C ARG A 260 90.82 19.08 -21.48
N ILE A 261 91.09 20.39 -21.32
CA ILE A 261 90.12 21.37 -20.81
C ILE A 261 88.89 21.46 -21.73
N ILE A 262 89.07 21.43 -23.06
CA ILE A 262 87.96 21.43 -24.02
C ILE A 262 87.11 20.15 -23.90
N ARG A 263 87.72 18.98 -23.67
CA ARG A 263 86.98 17.73 -23.43
C ARG A 263 86.26 17.73 -22.08
N GLU A 264 86.87 18.25 -21.03
CA GLU A 264 86.25 18.38 -19.70
C GLU A 264 85.06 19.36 -19.73
N LEU A 265 85.21 20.51 -20.40
CA LEU A 265 84.12 21.46 -20.59
C LEU A 265 82.99 20.89 -21.45
N ARG A 266 83.29 20.13 -22.51
CA ARG A 266 82.27 19.43 -23.31
C ARG A 266 81.56 18.34 -22.53
N SER A 267 82.28 17.50 -21.78
CA SER A 267 81.66 16.51 -20.89
C SER A 267 80.73 17.18 -19.88
N ARG A 268 81.13 18.32 -19.31
CA ARG A 268 80.30 19.10 -18.39
C ARG A 268 79.10 19.78 -19.08
N GLU A 269 79.25 20.19 -20.33
CA GLU A 269 78.15 20.71 -21.16
C GLU A 269 77.15 19.60 -21.47
N GLU A 270 77.62 18.42 -21.89
CA GLU A 270 76.84 17.20 -22.09
C GLU A 270 76.08 16.81 -20.81
N ASP A 271 76.77 16.66 -19.67
CA ASP A 271 76.17 16.40 -18.34
C ASP A 271 75.06 17.41 -17.98
N LEU A 272 75.29 18.70 -18.26
CA LEU A 272 74.31 19.76 -17.98
C LEU A 272 73.13 19.73 -18.95
N THR A 273 73.33 19.36 -20.22
CA THR A 273 72.20 19.15 -21.15
C THR A 273 71.37 17.92 -20.79
N GLU A 274 71.98 16.82 -20.32
CA GLU A 274 71.23 15.68 -19.78
C GLU A 274 70.47 16.06 -18.49
N ALA A 275 71.09 16.85 -17.60
CA ALA A 275 70.41 17.38 -16.42
C ALA A 275 69.23 18.31 -16.78
N ILE A 276 69.31 19.08 -17.87
CA ILE A 276 68.19 19.91 -18.37
C ILE A 276 67.10 19.02 -18.96
N THR A 277 67.41 18.12 -19.89
CA THR A 277 66.39 17.26 -20.54
C THR A 277 65.67 16.35 -19.54
N THR A 278 66.36 15.83 -18.53
CA THR A 278 65.73 15.06 -17.43
C THR A 278 64.86 15.94 -16.53
N LYS A 279 65.18 17.24 -16.37
CA LYS A 279 64.31 18.21 -15.67
C LYS A 279 63.08 18.58 -16.50
N ASP A 280 63.22 18.77 -17.80
CA ASP A 280 62.09 19.01 -18.70
C ASP A 280 61.15 17.80 -18.77
N ALA A 281 61.70 16.58 -18.78
CA ALA A 281 60.91 15.35 -18.66
C ALA A 281 60.17 15.26 -17.31
N GLN A 282 60.82 15.63 -16.20
CA GLN A 282 60.17 15.72 -14.88
C GLN A 282 59.05 16.77 -14.87
N LEU A 283 59.27 17.94 -15.48
CA LEU A 283 58.25 18.99 -15.62
C LEU A 283 57.08 18.56 -16.52
N ALA A 284 57.33 17.80 -17.59
CA ALA A 284 56.28 17.24 -18.43
C ALA A 284 55.39 16.24 -17.66
N VAL A 285 56.01 15.31 -16.91
CA VAL A 285 55.27 14.35 -16.06
C VAL A 285 54.48 15.05 -14.96
N LEU A 286 55.03 16.13 -14.36
CA LEU A 286 54.32 16.91 -13.35
C LEU A 286 53.14 17.72 -13.93
N LYS A 287 53.27 18.24 -15.16
CA LYS A 287 52.15 18.88 -15.88
C LYS A 287 51.02 17.89 -16.15
N VAL A 288 51.35 16.72 -16.73
CA VAL A 288 50.35 15.67 -16.99
C VAL A 288 49.61 15.26 -15.71
N ARG A 289 50.33 15.03 -14.60
CA ARG A 289 49.70 14.72 -13.31
C ARG A 289 48.85 15.85 -12.74
N LEU A 290 49.20 17.10 -13.01
CA LEU A 290 48.39 18.25 -12.62
C LEU A 290 47.11 18.30 -13.47
N ASP A 291 47.21 18.12 -14.79
CA ASP A 291 46.07 18.07 -15.71
C ASP A 291 45.13 16.87 -15.42
N GLU A 292 45.67 15.72 -15.03
CA GLU A 292 44.94 14.55 -14.55
C GLU A 292 44.19 14.85 -13.24
N ALA A 293 44.88 15.44 -12.25
CA ALA A 293 44.27 15.82 -10.97
C ALA A 293 43.18 16.90 -11.15
N ASP A 294 43.37 17.84 -12.06
CA ASP A 294 42.39 18.88 -12.40
C ASP A 294 41.17 18.30 -13.14
N GLN A 295 41.38 17.28 -13.99
CA GLN A 295 40.28 16.51 -14.62
C GLN A 295 39.50 15.71 -13.58
N GLU A 296 40.18 15.02 -12.65
CA GLU A 296 39.52 14.36 -11.52
C GLU A 296 38.73 15.34 -10.65
N LEU A 297 39.29 16.52 -10.35
CA LEU A 297 38.59 17.55 -9.58
C LEU A 297 37.37 18.11 -10.32
N LYS A 298 37.44 18.27 -11.63
CA LYS A 298 36.28 18.66 -12.47
C LYS A 298 35.20 17.57 -12.44
N ALA A 299 35.56 16.31 -12.67
CA ALA A 299 34.61 15.19 -12.63
C ALA A 299 33.98 14.98 -11.23
N LYS A 300 34.75 15.18 -10.15
CA LYS A 300 34.26 15.13 -8.77
C LYS A 300 33.32 16.32 -8.45
N ARG A 301 33.56 17.51 -9.02
CA ARG A 301 32.64 18.65 -8.89
C ARG A 301 31.32 18.41 -9.61
N THR A 302 31.35 17.97 -10.88
CA THR A 302 30.11 17.67 -11.63
C THR A 302 29.30 16.57 -10.96
N MET A 303 29.93 15.49 -10.45
CA MET A 303 29.25 14.46 -9.68
C MET A 303 28.60 15.00 -8.39
N VAL A 304 29.23 15.97 -7.71
CA VAL A 304 28.66 16.62 -6.51
C VAL A 304 27.50 17.54 -6.89
N GLU A 305 27.60 18.29 -7.99
CA GLU A 305 26.52 19.14 -8.52
C GLU A 305 25.30 18.29 -8.96
N GLU A 306 25.54 17.16 -9.64
CA GLU A 306 24.51 16.18 -10.00
C GLU A 306 23.81 15.61 -8.75
N LEU A 307 24.58 15.13 -7.75
CA LEU A 307 24.04 14.61 -6.49
C LEU A 307 23.29 15.67 -5.67
N GLN A 308 23.71 16.93 -5.70
CA GLN A 308 22.97 18.05 -5.10
C GLN A 308 21.65 18.28 -5.84
N SER A 309 21.67 18.30 -7.18
CA SER A 309 20.46 18.47 -7.99
C SER A 309 19.45 17.34 -7.79
N GLU A 310 19.92 16.10 -7.64
CA GLU A 310 19.07 14.93 -7.36
C GLU A 310 18.53 14.94 -5.94
N LYS A 311 19.34 15.31 -4.93
CA LYS A 311 18.86 15.54 -3.56
C LYS A 311 17.76 16.61 -3.54
N ASP A 312 17.97 17.74 -4.20
CA ASP A 312 17.02 18.85 -4.21
C ASP A 312 15.78 18.57 -5.07
N ARG A 313 15.87 17.64 -6.03
CA ARG A 313 14.71 17.06 -6.73
C ARG A 313 13.92 16.18 -5.77
N ILE A 314 14.57 15.19 -5.13
CA ILE A 314 13.95 14.28 -4.17
C ILE A 314 13.28 15.04 -3.02
N LEU A 315 13.91 16.10 -2.49
CA LEU A 315 13.31 16.92 -1.43
C LEU A 315 12.05 17.67 -1.89
N ARG A 316 12.00 18.12 -3.15
CA ARG A 316 10.78 18.71 -3.74
C ARG A 316 9.71 17.64 -3.98
N ASP A 317 10.07 16.53 -4.61
CA ASP A 317 9.17 15.39 -4.83
C ASP A 317 8.53 14.92 -3.49
N HIS A 318 9.31 14.90 -2.40
CA HIS A 318 8.85 14.52 -1.07
C HIS A 318 8.00 15.59 -0.38
N SER A 319 8.26 16.88 -0.65
CA SER A 319 7.45 18.01 -0.19
C SER A 319 6.08 18.02 -0.89
N ASP A 320 6.07 17.88 -2.21
CA ASP A 320 4.86 17.88 -3.03
C ASP A 320 4.02 16.63 -2.74
N SER A 321 4.65 15.46 -2.58
CA SER A 321 4.00 14.24 -2.06
C SER A 321 3.41 14.47 -0.67
N SER A 322 4.13 15.10 0.26
CA SER A 322 3.60 15.40 1.59
C SER A 322 2.43 16.41 1.55
N GLY A 323 2.45 17.37 0.63
CA GLY A 323 1.35 18.31 0.40
C GLY A 323 0.10 17.61 -0.12
N ILE A 324 0.24 16.75 -1.13
CA ILE A 324 -0.84 15.90 -1.67
C ILE A 324 -1.39 14.97 -0.57
N HIS A 325 -0.52 14.38 0.25
CA HIS A 325 -0.95 13.55 1.38
C HIS A 325 -1.68 14.34 2.47
N SER A 326 -1.29 15.59 2.77
CA SER A 326 -2.08 16.45 3.67
C SER A 326 -3.45 16.75 3.06
N GLN A 327 -3.50 17.23 1.82
CA GLN A 327 -4.76 17.55 1.14
C GLN A 327 -5.70 16.34 1.06
N ALA A 328 -5.17 15.13 0.84
CA ALA A 328 -5.94 13.89 0.88
C ALA A 328 -6.47 13.57 2.28
N LEU A 329 -5.66 13.74 3.33
CA LEU A 329 -6.10 13.58 4.72
C LEU A 329 -7.14 14.63 5.12
N ASP A 330 -7.00 15.87 4.65
CA ASP A 330 -7.92 16.97 4.94
C ASP A 330 -9.27 16.77 4.21
N SER A 331 -9.27 16.30 2.96
CA SER A 331 -10.51 15.89 2.27
C SER A 331 -11.16 14.65 2.91
N LEU A 332 -10.37 13.74 3.50
CA LEU A 332 -10.91 12.62 4.28
C LEU A 332 -11.51 13.07 5.62
N ARG A 333 -10.91 14.07 6.29
CA ARG A 333 -11.47 14.71 7.50
C ARG A 333 -12.77 15.44 7.19
N GLU A 334 -12.81 16.20 6.10
CA GLU A 334 -14.01 16.90 5.62
C GLU A 334 -15.15 15.91 5.34
N LYS A 335 -14.89 14.84 4.59
CA LYS A 335 -15.89 13.78 4.31
C LYS A 335 -16.31 12.99 5.54
N LEU A 336 -15.41 12.75 6.49
CA LEU A 336 -15.75 12.15 7.78
C LEU A 336 -16.73 13.06 8.54
N HIS A 337 -16.43 14.36 8.60
CA HIS A 337 -17.26 15.32 9.33
C HIS A 337 -18.61 15.59 8.63
N GLU A 338 -18.65 15.57 7.30
CA GLU A 338 -19.89 15.59 6.53
C GLU A 338 -20.75 14.36 6.82
N ALA A 339 -20.15 13.17 6.87
CA ALA A 339 -20.84 11.92 7.20
C ALA A 339 -21.33 11.89 8.67
N GLU A 340 -20.53 12.37 9.63
CA GLU A 340 -20.93 12.56 11.03
C GLU A 340 -22.13 13.53 11.13
N ALA A 341 -22.09 14.65 10.40
CA ALA A 341 -23.17 15.62 10.37
C ALA A 341 -24.42 15.08 9.65
N ALA A 342 -24.28 14.23 8.64
CA ALA A 342 -25.40 13.54 7.99
C ALA A 342 -26.05 12.54 8.95
N LEU A 343 -25.25 11.66 9.58
CA LEU A 343 -25.70 10.71 10.58
C LEU A 343 -26.40 11.40 11.76
N LYS A 344 -25.89 12.55 12.22
CA LYS A 344 -26.54 13.32 13.29
C LYS A 344 -27.91 13.86 12.87
N ARG A 345 -28.04 14.40 11.65
CA ARG A 345 -29.35 14.86 11.12
C ARG A 345 -30.34 13.70 10.96
N GLU A 346 -29.86 12.51 10.58
CA GLU A 346 -30.68 11.30 10.50
C GLU A 346 -31.12 10.79 11.89
N GLN A 347 -30.24 10.85 12.89
CA GLN A 347 -30.61 10.55 14.29
C GLN A 347 -31.63 11.56 14.84
N GLU A 348 -31.47 12.85 14.53
CA GLU A 348 -32.41 13.91 14.91
C GLU A 348 -33.77 13.73 14.20
N SER A 349 -33.80 13.38 12.90
CA SER A 349 -35.05 13.12 12.17
C SER A 349 -35.74 11.82 12.62
N TYR A 350 -34.98 10.75 12.89
CA TYR A 350 -35.52 9.52 13.46
C TYR A 350 -36.16 9.77 14.83
N LYS A 351 -35.54 10.57 15.68
CA LYS A 351 -36.09 10.95 16.98
C LYS A 351 -37.37 11.78 16.86
N ILE A 352 -37.46 12.68 15.87
CA ILE A 352 -38.70 13.42 15.57
C ILE A 352 -39.79 12.45 15.11
N ALA A 353 -39.50 11.58 14.13
CA ALA A 353 -40.45 10.58 13.64
C ALA A 353 -40.93 9.61 14.75
N GLN A 354 -40.04 9.20 15.65
CA GLN A 354 -40.37 8.39 16.82
C GLN A 354 -41.31 9.14 17.78
N ASN A 355 -41.04 10.41 18.06
CA ASN A 355 -41.91 11.24 18.90
C ASN A 355 -43.30 11.42 18.27
N GLU A 356 -43.38 11.75 16.97
CA GLU A 356 -44.67 11.84 16.28
C GLU A 356 -45.42 10.50 16.25
N ALA A 357 -44.71 9.37 16.11
CA ALA A 357 -45.33 8.05 16.14
C ALA A 357 -45.92 7.74 17.53
N MET A 358 -45.21 8.06 18.61
CA MET A 358 -45.75 7.96 19.98
C MET A 358 -46.95 8.90 20.20
N GLU A 359 -46.92 10.12 19.66
CA GLU A 359 -48.04 11.06 19.78
C GLU A 359 -49.28 10.60 18.97
N ARG A 360 -49.07 10.03 17.76
CA ARG A 360 -50.13 9.40 16.97
C ARG A 360 -50.72 8.18 17.70
N GLN A 361 -49.88 7.33 18.29
CA GLN A 361 -50.33 6.19 19.09
C GLN A 361 -51.16 6.66 20.31
N HIS A 362 -50.67 7.65 21.07
CA HIS A 362 -51.40 8.20 22.21
C HIS A 362 -52.77 8.77 21.82
N LYS A 363 -52.87 9.45 20.67
CA LYS A 363 -54.15 9.95 20.14
C LYS A 363 -55.09 8.79 19.81
N LEU A 364 -54.63 7.78 19.07
CA LEU A 364 -55.44 6.59 18.75
C LEU A 364 -55.86 5.80 19.99
N GLU A 365 -55.02 5.73 21.03
CA GLU A 365 -55.36 5.10 22.30
C GLU A 365 -56.41 5.89 23.09
N ALA A 366 -56.32 7.23 23.10
CA ALA A 366 -57.31 8.12 23.71
C ALA A 366 -58.66 8.09 22.97
N ASP A 367 -58.64 8.13 21.63
CA ASP A 367 -59.83 8.01 20.78
C ASP A 367 -60.51 6.65 21.01
N ARG A 368 -59.73 5.56 21.05
CA ARG A 368 -60.23 4.21 21.38
C ARG A 368 -60.83 4.16 22.78
N HIS A 369 -60.25 4.85 23.76
CA HIS A 369 -60.79 4.91 25.12
C HIS A 369 -62.13 5.66 25.15
N SER A 370 -62.21 6.83 24.51
CA SER A 370 -63.44 7.63 24.39
C SER A 370 -64.56 6.87 23.66
N MET A 371 -64.23 6.13 22.58
CA MET A 371 -65.18 5.27 21.89
C MET A 371 -65.66 4.10 22.76
N ALA A 372 -64.80 3.53 23.62
CA ALA A 372 -65.20 2.50 24.57
C ALA A 372 -66.08 3.04 25.71
N GLU A 373 -65.81 4.25 26.21
CA GLU A 373 -66.68 4.95 27.16
C GLU A 373 -68.05 5.27 26.54
N SER A 374 -68.05 5.77 25.30
CA SER A 374 -69.29 6.02 24.53
C SER A 374 -70.09 4.73 24.36
N LEU A 375 -69.48 3.65 23.88
CA LEU A 375 -70.13 2.36 23.67
C LEU A 375 -70.68 1.77 24.97
N THR A 376 -69.92 1.81 26.07
CA THR A 376 -70.40 1.32 27.39
C THR A 376 -71.52 2.20 27.96
N SER A 377 -71.50 3.51 27.72
CA SER A 377 -72.60 4.41 28.11
C SER A 377 -73.88 4.13 27.32
N ALA A 378 -73.78 3.93 26.00
CA ALA A 378 -74.89 3.56 25.13
C ALA A 378 -75.44 2.16 25.48
N GLN A 379 -74.56 1.18 25.73
CA GLN A 379 -74.95 -0.16 26.16
C GLN A 379 -75.67 -0.15 27.52
N LYS A 380 -75.24 0.71 28.46
CA LYS A 380 -75.97 0.95 29.71
C LYS A 380 -77.34 1.56 29.45
N GLN A 381 -77.45 2.57 28.59
CA GLN A 381 -78.73 3.19 28.24
C GLN A 381 -79.69 2.17 27.63
N VAL A 382 -79.23 1.33 26.68
CA VAL A 382 -80.03 0.23 26.09
C VAL A 382 -80.50 -0.77 27.15
N GLN A 383 -79.68 -1.07 28.17
CA GLN A 383 -80.10 -1.93 29.29
C GLN A 383 -81.15 -1.26 30.19
N ASP A 384 -81.05 0.05 30.43
CA ASP A 384 -82.02 0.79 31.24
C ASP A 384 -83.34 1.03 30.47
N ASP A 385 -83.29 1.24 29.16
CA ASP A 385 -84.47 1.29 28.28
C ASP A 385 -85.12 -0.10 28.13
N LYS A 386 -84.35 -1.18 28.07
CA LYS A 386 -84.90 -2.56 28.12
C LYS A 386 -85.65 -2.85 29.42
N LYS A 387 -85.18 -2.33 30.57
CA LYS A 387 -85.93 -2.40 31.84
C LYS A 387 -87.22 -1.60 31.76
N ARG A 388 -87.18 -0.35 31.28
CA ARG A 388 -88.39 0.49 31.10
C ARG A 388 -89.43 -0.20 30.21
N ILE A 389 -89.02 -0.85 29.12
CA ILE A 389 -89.91 -1.62 28.24
C ILE A 389 -90.51 -2.82 28.99
N SER A 390 -89.72 -3.55 29.78
CA SER A 390 -90.20 -4.65 30.62
C SER A 390 -91.23 -4.16 31.66
N ASP A 391 -90.95 -3.07 32.35
CA ASP A 391 -91.85 -2.47 33.34
C ASP A 391 -93.16 -2.00 32.69
N LEU A 392 -93.07 -1.30 31.55
CA LEU A 392 -94.23 -0.86 30.76
C LEU A 392 -95.05 -2.04 30.24
N THR A 393 -94.41 -3.15 29.84
CA THR A 393 -95.11 -4.38 29.43
C THR A 393 -95.90 -4.97 30.60
N VAL A 394 -95.29 -5.09 31.78
CA VAL A 394 -95.96 -5.56 33.01
C VAL A 394 -97.08 -4.60 33.44
N HIS A 395 -96.92 -3.29 33.26
CA HIS A 395 -97.98 -2.31 33.51
C HIS A 395 -99.13 -2.43 32.50
N MET A 396 -98.84 -2.64 31.22
CA MET A 396 -99.84 -2.87 30.16
C MET A 396 -100.61 -4.17 30.40
N GLU A 397 -99.93 -5.26 30.78
CA GLU A 397 -100.53 -6.54 31.09
C GLU A 397 -101.47 -6.44 32.32
N LYS A 398 -101.04 -5.77 33.39
CA LYS A 398 -101.91 -5.45 34.54
C LYS A 398 -103.13 -4.61 34.13
N ALA A 399 -102.93 -3.56 33.32
CA ALA A 399 -104.03 -2.72 32.84
C ALA A 399 -105.02 -3.52 31.98
N LYS A 400 -104.53 -4.37 31.08
CA LYS A 400 -105.33 -5.30 30.27
C LYS A 400 -106.13 -6.26 31.16
N ALA A 401 -105.50 -6.90 32.14
CA ALA A 401 -106.19 -7.78 33.09
C ALA A 401 -107.28 -7.05 33.90
N THR A 402 -107.05 -5.80 34.34
CA THR A 402 -108.11 -5.01 35.00
C THR A 402 -109.25 -4.63 34.05
N ALA A 403 -108.96 -4.34 32.78
CA ALA A 403 -109.98 -4.07 31.77
C ALA A 403 -110.79 -5.33 31.40
N GLU A 404 -110.15 -6.51 31.42
CA GLU A 404 -110.80 -7.80 31.23
C GLU A 404 -111.68 -8.19 32.42
N SER A 405 -111.23 -7.95 33.67
CA SER A 405 -112.08 -8.07 34.87
C SER A 405 -113.30 -7.15 34.78
N ALA A 406 -113.11 -5.87 34.47
CA ALA A 406 -114.21 -4.92 34.33
C ALA A 406 -115.18 -5.29 33.18
N ARG A 407 -114.69 -5.88 32.09
CA ARG A 407 -115.52 -6.45 31.01
C ARG A 407 -116.29 -7.68 31.48
N GLN A 408 -115.69 -8.58 32.25
CA GLN A 408 -116.37 -9.75 32.82
C GLN A 408 -117.44 -9.33 33.82
N GLU A 409 -117.14 -8.39 34.72
CA GLU A 409 -118.10 -7.80 35.66
C GLU A 409 -119.26 -7.14 34.90
N LEU A 410 -118.98 -6.36 33.85
CA LEU A 410 -120.02 -5.79 33.00
C LEU A 410 -120.87 -6.86 32.29
N SER A 411 -120.26 -7.97 31.85
CA SER A 411 -120.96 -9.12 31.29
C SER A 411 -121.88 -9.78 32.32
N ASP A 412 -121.37 -10.02 33.53
CA ASP A 412 -122.14 -10.55 34.65
C ASP A 412 -123.28 -9.62 35.06
N TYR A 413 -123.07 -8.31 35.08
CA TYR A 413 -124.12 -7.31 35.33
C TYR A 413 -125.17 -7.31 34.22
N LYS A 414 -124.77 -7.37 32.94
CA LYS A 414 -125.69 -7.56 31.81
C LYS A 414 -126.49 -8.85 31.97
N GLN A 415 -125.85 -9.99 32.21
CA GLN A 415 -126.54 -11.26 32.43
C GLN A 415 -127.50 -11.22 33.63
N LYS A 416 -127.12 -10.58 34.76
CA LYS A 416 -128.00 -10.38 35.92
C LYS A 416 -129.19 -9.50 35.53
N ALA A 417 -128.98 -8.39 34.83
CA ALA A 417 -130.04 -7.52 34.33
C ALA A 417 -130.97 -8.24 33.34
N THR A 418 -130.44 -9.00 32.39
CA THR A 418 -131.20 -9.81 31.43
C THR A 418 -131.97 -10.92 32.12
N ARG A 419 -131.42 -11.62 33.12
CA ARG A 419 -132.19 -12.60 33.92
C ARG A 419 -133.32 -11.93 34.71
N ILE A 420 -133.09 -10.73 35.26
CA ILE A 420 -134.11 -9.96 35.98
C ILE A 420 -135.20 -9.45 35.02
N LEU A 421 -134.83 -8.98 33.83
CA LEU A 421 -135.75 -8.61 32.77
C LEU A 421 -136.57 -9.82 32.32
N GLN A 422 -135.92 -10.92 31.92
CA GLN A 422 -136.60 -12.17 31.57
C GLN A 422 -137.47 -12.73 32.69
N SER A 423 -137.10 -12.59 33.98
CA SER A 423 -137.97 -13.01 35.08
C SER A 423 -139.16 -12.07 35.26
N LYS A 424 -138.98 -10.76 35.03
CA LYS A 424 -140.08 -9.77 35.03
C LYS A 424 -140.97 -9.93 33.80
N GLU A 425 -140.43 -10.27 32.63
CA GLU A 425 -141.17 -10.57 31.41
C GLU A 425 -141.91 -11.90 31.53
N LYS A 426 -141.31 -12.93 32.15
CA LYS A 426 -142.01 -14.17 32.51
C LYS A 426 -143.09 -13.94 33.56
N LEU A 427 -142.90 -13.00 34.50
CA LEU A 427 -143.94 -12.59 35.45
C LEU A 427 -145.07 -11.81 34.76
N ILE A 428 -144.74 -10.81 33.93
CA ILE A 428 -145.69 -10.04 33.10
C ILE A 428 -146.44 -10.97 32.16
N ASN A 429 -145.76 -11.93 31.53
CA ASN A 429 -146.40 -12.95 30.71
C ASN A 429 -147.24 -13.88 31.57
N SER A 430 -146.82 -14.34 32.75
CA SER A 430 -147.71 -15.13 33.62
C SER A 430 -148.98 -14.37 34.04
N LEU A 431 -148.90 -13.04 34.19
CA LEU A 431 -150.05 -12.15 34.45
C LEU A 431 -150.89 -11.84 33.19
N ARG A 432 -150.29 -11.86 32.00
CA ARG A 432 -150.92 -11.54 30.71
C ARG A 432 -151.51 -12.77 30.01
N GLN A 433 -150.84 -13.91 30.12
CA GLN A 433 -151.20 -15.26 29.68
C GLN A 433 -152.21 -15.87 30.67
N GLY A 434 -152.01 -15.66 31.98
CA GLY A 434 -153.04 -15.90 33.01
C GLY A 434 -154.27 -14.99 32.91
N GLY A 435 -154.22 -13.95 32.06
CA GLY A 435 -155.37 -13.16 31.65
C GLY A 435 -155.80 -13.35 30.19
N SER A 436 -155.06 -14.12 29.38
CA SER A 436 -155.25 -14.25 27.92
C SER A 436 -154.33 -15.32 27.30
N GLU A 437 -154.65 -16.60 27.48
CA GLU A 437 -154.29 -17.63 26.50
C GLU A 437 -155.41 -18.67 26.36
N VAL A 438 -156.39 -18.32 25.53
CA VAL A 438 -157.17 -19.27 24.74
C VAL A 438 -156.76 -19.03 23.29
N ASP A 439 -156.28 -20.09 22.62
CA ASP A 439 -155.84 -20.09 21.22
C ASP A 439 -154.55 -19.25 20.95
N SER A 440 -153.57 -19.65 20.14
CA SER A 440 -153.58 -20.64 19.04
C SER A 440 -152.21 -21.29 18.82
N GLY A 441 -152.19 -22.62 18.63
CA GLY A 441 -150.96 -23.39 18.41
C GLY A 441 -150.53 -23.47 16.94
N ALA A 442 -149.76 -22.49 16.45
CA ALA A 442 -149.17 -22.55 15.10
C ALA A 442 -147.83 -21.79 14.90
N ALA A 443 -147.60 -20.67 15.59
CA ALA A 443 -146.55 -19.72 15.22
C ALA A 443 -145.12 -20.04 15.73
N GLY A 444 -144.96 -20.96 16.68
CA GLY A 444 -143.70 -21.13 17.42
C GLY A 444 -142.49 -21.59 16.59
N ALA A 445 -142.70 -22.43 15.57
CA ALA A 445 -141.61 -23.07 14.83
C ALA A 445 -140.83 -22.10 13.92
N GLY A 446 -141.52 -21.16 13.26
CA GLY A 446 -140.86 -20.20 12.35
C GLY A 446 -139.97 -19.18 13.08
N ALA A 447 -140.29 -18.88 14.35
CA ALA A 447 -139.56 -17.90 15.14
C ALA A 447 -138.24 -18.45 15.70
N SER A 448 -138.17 -19.72 16.11
CA SER A 448 -136.90 -20.31 16.58
C SER A 448 -135.91 -20.46 15.42
N VAL A 449 -136.35 -21.04 14.30
CA VAL A 449 -135.54 -21.20 13.08
C VAL A 449 -135.02 -19.85 12.55
N GLY A 450 -135.79 -18.76 12.71
CA GLY A 450 -135.34 -17.41 12.38
C GLY A 450 -134.19 -16.94 13.28
N LEU A 451 -134.33 -17.06 14.60
CA LEU A 451 -133.31 -16.67 15.58
C LEU A 451 -132.04 -17.52 15.48
N GLU A 452 -132.19 -18.84 15.35
CA GLU A 452 -131.08 -19.79 15.14
C GLU A 452 -130.29 -19.42 13.87
N LEU A 453 -130.97 -18.97 12.81
CA LEU A 453 -130.33 -18.56 11.55
C LEU A 453 -129.68 -17.16 11.61
N GLU A 454 -130.11 -16.28 12.51
CA GLU A 454 -129.41 -15.02 12.81
C GLU A 454 -128.19 -15.23 13.73
N GLU A 455 -128.29 -16.11 14.73
CA GLU A 455 -127.17 -16.50 15.60
C GLU A 455 -126.05 -17.17 14.80
N LEU A 456 -126.39 -18.14 13.94
CA LEU A 456 -125.43 -18.77 13.01
C LEU A 456 -124.83 -17.78 12.00
N ARG A 457 -125.55 -16.72 11.59
CA ARG A 457 -124.99 -15.66 10.74
C ARG A 457 -123.94 -14.84 11.47
N HIS A 458 -124.22 -14.46 12.72
CA HIS A 458 -123.30 -13.68 13.54
C HIS A 458 -122.06 -14.50 13.94
N GLU A 459 -122.21 -15.77 14.32
CA GLU A 459 -121.08 -16.68 14.56
C GLU A 459 -120.21 -16.80 13.31
N ARG A 460 -120.81 -17.01 12.13
CA ARG A 460 -120.11 -17.06 10.84
C ARG A 460 -119.37 -15.76 10.52
N ASP A 461 -119.92 -14.59 10.85
CA ASP A 461 -119.22 -13.31 10.63
C ASP A 461 -118.09 -13.09 11.64
N LEU A 462 -118.25 -13.50 12.90
CA LEU A 462 -117.20 -13.45 13.91
C LEU A 462 -116.03 -14.39 13.55
N GLN A 463 -116.33 -15.63 13.16
CA GLN A 463 -115.34 -16.58 12.62
C GLN A 463 -114.63 -16.01 11.38
N ARG A 464 -115.31 -15.20 10.57
CA ARG A 464 -114.72 -14.54 9.39
C ARG A 464 -113.78 -13.40 9.78
N GLU A 465 -114.11 -12.62 10.80
CA GLU A 465 -113.22 -11.60 11.38
C GLU A 465 -111.98 -12.24 12.02
N ASP A 466 -112.15 -13.33 12.78
CA ASP A 466 -111.04 -14.11 13.34
C ASP A 466 -110.13 -14.70 12.25
N ILE A 467 -110.69 -15.25 11.17
CA ILE A 467 -109.92 -15.74 10.01
C ILE A 467 -109.16 -14.60 9.32
N GLN A 468 -109.74 -13.42 9.20
CA GLN A 468 -109.07 -12.25 8.63
C GLN A 468 -107.91 -11.76 9.52
N HIS A 469 -108.14 -11.70 10.84
CA HIS A 469 -107.12 -11.33 11.81
C HIS A 469 -105.96 -12.35 11.85
N LEU A 470 -106.27 -13.64 11.85
CA LEU A 470 -105.26 -14.72 11.78
C LEU A 470 -104.49 -14.70 10.45
N SER A 471 -105.14 -14.41 9.32
CA SER A 471 -104.45 -14.21 8.03
C SER A 471 -103.46 -13.04 8.12
N MET A 472 -103.90 -11.89 8.65
CA MET A 472 -103.05 -10.71 8.82
C MET A 472 -101.86 -10.97 9.75
N GLN A 473 -102.05 -11.70 10.85
CA GLN A 473 -100.95 -12.12 11.73
C GLN A 473 -99.98 -13.09 11.03
N LEU A 474 -100.50 -14.02 10.22
CA LEU A 474 -99.69 -15.00 9.50
C LEU A 474 -98.89 -14.33 8.36
N ASP A 475 -99.47 -13.36 7.67
CA ASP A 475 -98.78 -12.57 6.64
C ASP A 475 -97.76 -11.58 7.24
N GLN A 476 -98.03 -11.00 8.41
CA GLN A 476 -97.04 -10.25 9.19
C GLN A 476 -95.85 -11.13 9.61
N ALA A 477 -96.12 -12.32 10.15
CA ALA A 477 -95.06 -13.27 10.54
C ALA A 477 -94.24 -13.78 9.34
N ARG A 478 -94.85 -13.90 8.15
CA ARG A 478 -94.13 -14.18 6.89
C ARG A 478 -93.19 -13.05 6.50
N LEU A 479 -93.64 -11.79 6.61
CA LEU A 479 -92.80 -10.62 6.30
C LEU A 479 -91.63 -10.50 7.27
N GLU A 480 -91.86 -10.68 8.58
CA GLU A 480 -90.80 -10.68 9.59
C GLU A 480 -89.78 -11.81 9.36
N LEU A 481 -90.23 -13.00 8.97
CA LEU A 481 -89.35 -14.12 8.65
C LEU A 481 -88.55 -13.86 7.37
N GLN A 482 -89.18 -13.30 6.32
CA GLN A 482 -88.49 -12.91 5.09
C GLN A 482 -87.45 -11.79 5.34
N GLU A 483 -87.75 -10.84 6.23
CA GLU A 483 -86.79 -9.80 6.62
C GLU A 483 -85.60 -10.41 7.37
N GLN A 484 -85.84 -11.32 8.32
CA GLN A 484 -84.77 -12.04 9.04
C GLN A 484 -83.92 -12.91 8.11
N GLU A 485 -84.52 -13.62 7.14
CA GLU A 485 -83.78 -14.34 6.10
C GLU A 485 -82.91 -13.40 5.26
N SER A 486 -83.42 -12.23 4.89
CA SER A 486 -82.66 -11.21 4.16
C SER A 486 -81.51 -10.61 4.98
N GLN A 487 -81.72 -10.38 6.29
CA GLN A 487 -80.69 -9.89 7.19
C GLN A 487 -79.57 -10.94 7.36
N LEU A 488 -79.92 -12.20 7.64
CA LEU A 488 -78.96 -13.31 7.74
C LEU A 488 -78.20 -13.55 6.43
N GLN A 489 -78.86 -13.45 5.28
CA GLN A 489 -78.20 -13.53 3.97
C GLN A 489 -77.17 -12.40 3.79
N SER A 490 -77.50 -11.17 4.21
CA SER A 490 -76.57 -10.04 4.20
C SER A 490 -75.37 -10.27 5.14
N GLU A 491 -75.58 -10.77 6.36
CA GLU A 491 -74.48 -11.10 7.29
C GLU A 491 -73.59 -12.23 6.76
N ILE A 492 -74.16 -13.23 6.10
CA ILE A 492 -73.44 -14.32 5.42
C ILE A 492 -72.58 -13.76 4.29
N ASP A 493 -73.10 -12.86 3.45
CA ASP A 493 -72.33 -12.31 2.33
C ASP A 493 -71.29 -11.25 2.78
N MET A 494 -71.55 -10.49 3.85
CA MET A 494 -70.55 -9.64 4.51
C MET A 494 -69.40 -10.45 5.12
N SER A 495 -69.71 -11.51 5.87
CA SER A 495 -68.67 -12.38 6.47
C SER A 495 -67.90 -13.17 5.41
N ARG A 496 -68.53 -13.58 4.30
CA ARG A 496 -67.82 -14.11 3.11
C ARG A 496 -66.87 -13.10 2.48
N HIS A 497 -67.23 -11.82 2.43
CA HIS A 497 -66.32 -10.77 1.95
C HIS A 497 -65.12 -10.60 2.89
N GLN A 498 -65.35 -10.52 4.19
CA GLN A 498 -64.27 -10.43 5.20
C GLN A 498 -63.33 -11.65 5.16
N ILE A 499 -63.87 -12.86 4.95
CA ILE A 499 -63.05 -14.08 4.78
C ILE A 499 -62.16 -13.95 3.53
N ARG A 500 -62.71 -13.54 2.38
CA ARG A 500 -61.92 -13.34 1.15
C ARG A 500 -60.85 -12.26 1.31
N GLU A 501 -61.18 -11.12 1.92
CA GLU A 501 -60.21 -10.05 2.17
C GLU A 501 -59.07 -10.51 3.08
N LEU A 502 -59.36 -11.32 4.11
CA LEU A 502 -58.34 -11.95 4.96
C LEU A 502 -57.54 -13.03 4.23
N GLU A 503 -58.16 -13.83 3.35
CA GLU A 503 -57.47 -14.81 2.50
C GLU A 503 -56.54 -14.13 1.49
N ASP A 504 -56.99 -13.05 0.86
CA ASP A 504 -56.22 -12.23 -0.08
C ASP A 504 -55.04 -11.55 0.62
N HIS A 505 -55.25 -10.89 1.78
CA HIS A 505 -54.16 -10.35 2.59
C HIS A 505 -53.16 -11.43 3.03
N MET A 506 -53.66 -12.60 3.47
CA MET A 506 -52.81 -13.75 3.82
C MET A 506 -52.10 -14.39 2.63
N SER A 507 -52.55 -14.14 1.39
CA SER A 507 -51.83 -14.54 0.17
C SER A 507 -50.75 -13.53 -0.21
N GLN A 508 -51.03 -12.23 -0.09
CA GLN A 508 -50.09 -11.14 -0.35
C GLN A 508 -48.92 -11.16 0.64
N GLU A 509 -49.20 -11.33 1.94
CA GLU A 509 -48.16 -11.52 2.98
C GLU A 509 -47.28 -12.75 2.68
N LYS A 510 -47.87 -13.88 2.26
CA LYS A 510 -47.08 -15.07 1.87
C LYS A 510 -46.18 -14.79 0.68
N GLN A 511 -46.67 -14.08 -0.34
CA GLN A 511 -45.89 -13.73 -1.52
C GLN A 511 -44.74 -12.77 -1.15
N LEU A 512 -45.02 -11.67 -0.45
CA LEU A 512 -44.00 -10.72 0.01
C LEU A 512 -42.93 -11.40 0.88
N ARG A 513 -43.33 -12.36 1.72
CA ARG A 513 -42.44 -13.18 2.54
C ARG A 513 -41.60 -14.16 1.70
N GLU A 514 -42.14 -14.71 0.61
CA GLU A 514 -41.41 -15.57 -0.32
C GLU A 514 -40.42 -14.76 -1.16
N ASP A 515 -40.85 -13.63 -1.74
CA ASP A 515 -40.00 -12.69 -2.47
C ASP A 515 -38.80 -12.26 -1.60
N ALA A 516 -39.05 -11.82 -0.37
CA ALA A 516 -38.00 -11.46 0.60
C ALA A 516 -37.10 -12.66 1.01
N GLU A 517 -37.62 -13.89 1.06
CA GLU A 517 -36.79 -15.09 1.26
C GLU A 517 -35.89 -15.37 0.05
N THR A 518 -36.33 -15.08 -1.19
CA THR A 518 -35.47 -15.20 -2.37
C THR A 518 -34.38 -14.12 -2.43
N GLU A 519 -34.68 -12.88 -2.03
CA GLU A 519 -33.69 -11.80 -1.91
C GLU A 519 -32.66 -12.10 -0.81
N LEU A 520 -33.10 -12.59 0.36
CA LEU A 520 -32.19 -13.05 1.41
C LEU A 520 -31.34 -14.25 0.95
N ALA A 521 -31.84 -15.11 0.07
CA ALA A 521 -31.08 -16.21 -0.51
C ALA A 521 -30.03 -15.72 -1.53
N SER A 522 -30.37 -14.76 -2.41
CA SER A 522 -29.45 -14.20 -3.39
C SER A 522 -28.34 -13.38 -2.73
N LEU A 523 -28.67 -12.46 -1.81
CA LEU A 523 -27.69 -11.68 -1.03
C LEU A 523 -26.74 -12.59 -0.23
N LYS A 524 -27.24 -13.71 0.30
CA LYS A 524 -26.43 -14.73 0.99
C LYS A 524 -25.52 -15.52 0.05
N GLN A 525 -25.89 -15.67 -1.22
CA GLN A 525 -25.03 -16.24 -2.26
C GLN A 525 -23.96 -15.23 -2.73
N GLU A 526 -24.32 -13.96 -2.89
CA GLU A 526 -23.37 -12.89 -3.22
C GLU A 526 -22.34 -12.69 -2.11
N MET A 527 -22.77 -12.65 -0.85
CA MET A 527 -21.86 -12.59 0.31
C MET A 527 -20.89 -13.77 0.36
N ARG A 528 -21.33 -15.00 0.01
CA ARG A 528 -20.44 -16.16 -0.13
C ARG A 528 -19.45 -15.98 -1.28
N TYR A 529 -19.92 -15.53 -2.44
CA TYR A 529 -19.06 -15.30 -3.61
C TYR A 529 -17.98 -14.25 -3.32
N ILE A 530 -18.34 -13.14 -2.66
CA ILE A 530 -17.40 -12.09 -2.22
C ILE A 530 -16.42 -12.64 -1.16
N GLN A 531 -16.88 -13.46 -0.21
CA GLN A 531 -16.00 -14.11 0.77
C GLN A 531 -15.01 -15.06 0.10
N GLU A 532 -15.45 -15.90 -0.84
CA GLU A 532 -14.58 -16.78 -1.60
C GLU A 532 -13.57 -16.00 -2.46
N GLU A 533 -14.00 -14.92 -3.09
CA GLU A 533 -13.13 -14.06 -3.90
C GLU A 533 -12.09 -13.33 -3.05
N MET A 534 -12.48 -12.80 -1.89
CA MET A 534 -11.54 -12.27 -0.90
C MET A 534 -10.53 -13.32 -0.41
N VAL A 535 -10.95 -14.59 -0.27
CA VAL A 535 -10.03 -15.70 0.06
C VAL A 535 -9.10 -16.00 -1.11
N LYS A 536 -9.59 -16.06 -2.36
CA LYS A 536 -8.76 -16.25 -3.58
C LYS A 536 -7.71 -15.13 -3.70
N GLN A 537 -8.11 -13.88 -3.52
CA GLN A 537 -7.20 -12.74 -3.53
C GLN A 537 -6.18 -12.80 -2.39
N LYS A 538 -6.61 -13.09 -1.16
CA LYS A 538 -5.70 -13.29 -0.02
C LYS A 538 -4.67 -14.38 -0.27
N THR A 539 -5.08 -15.55 -0.77
CA THR A 539 -4.15 -16.64 -1.12
C THR A 539 -3.21 -16.27 -2.27
N THR A 540 -3.68 -15.48 -3.25
CA THR A 540 -2.85 -14.97 -4.35
C THR A 540 -1.77 -14.00 -3.83
N PHE A 541 -2.13 -13.06 -2.96
CA PHE A 541 -1.16 -12.15 -2.33
C PHE A 541 -0.20 -12.88 -1.40
N GLN A 542 -0.67 -13.84 -0.61
CA GLN A 542 0.17 -14.67 0.26
C GLN A 542 1.15 -15.53 -0.55
N THR A 543 0.75 -16.05 -1.71
CA THR A 543 1.65 -16.78 -2.62
C THR A 543 2.73 -15.85 -3.18
N ARG A 544 2.35 -14.68 -3.72
CA ARG A 544 3.30 -13.67 -4.21
C ARG A 544 4.26 -13.17 -3.11
N LEU A 545 3.79 -13.06 -1.87
CA LEU A 545 4.63 -12.70 -0.74
C LEU A 545 5.66 -13.80 -0.46
N LYS A 546 5.23 -15.07 -0.40
CA LYS A 546 6.12 -16.23 -0.25
C LYS A 546 7.13 -16.34 -1.40
N ASP A 547 6.72 -16.10 -2.64
CA ASP A 547 7.62 -16.10 -3.81
C ASP A 547 8.73 -15.03 -3.64
N ARG A 548 8.37 -13.86 -3.09
CA ARG A 548 9.30 -12.76 -2.81
C ARG A 548 10.15 -13.00 -1.57
N GLU A 549 9.63 -13.65 -0.54
CA GLU A 549 10.41 -14.13 0.60
C GLU A 549 11.45 -15.17 0.16
N GLU A 550 11.07 -16.09 -0.72
CA GLU A 550 12.00 -17.04 -1.35
C GLU A 550 13.02 -16.35 -2.26
N GLU A 551 12.64 -15.35 -3.04
CA GLU A 551 13.56 -14.54 -3.86
C GLU A 551 14.55 -13.77 -2.99
N ILE A 552 14.07 -13.10 -1.92
CA ILE A 552 14.92 -12.44 -0.92
C ILE A 552 15.83 -13.46 -0.22
N GLN A 553 15.36 -14.67 0.09
CA GLN A 553 16.20 -15.70 0.70
C GLN A 553 17.22 -16.28 -0.29
N LYS A 554 16.87 -16.42 -1.58
CA LYS A 554 17.82 -16.76 -2.66
C LYS A 554 18.88 -15.66 -2.82
N LEU A 555 18.51 -14.39 -2.75
CA LEU A 555 19.44 -13.25 -2.81
C LEU A 555 20.31 -13.14 -1.56
N ARG A 556 19.76 -13.34 -0.35
CA ARG A 556 20.53 -13.45 0.90
C ARG A 556 21.53 -14.59 0.83
N ASN A 557 21.08 -15.79 0.44
CA ASN A 557 21.96 -16.94 0.25
C ASN A 557 23.04 -16.65 -0.80
N GLN A 558 22.72 -15.99 -1.92
CA GLN A 558 23.73 -15.56 -2.89
C GLN A 558 24.72 -14.53 -2.31
N MET A 559 24.28 -13.58 -1.48
CA MET A 559 25.17 -12.62 -0.83
C MET A 559 26.06 -13.28 0.22
N THR A 560 25.51 -14.21 1.02
CA THR A 560 26.29 -15.05 1.94
C THR A 560 27.28 -15.93 1.18
N THR A 561 26.85 -16.64 0.14
CA THR A 561 27.74 -17.46 -0.71
C THR A 561 28.80 -16.61 -1.39
N LYS A 562 28.49 -15.39 -1.89
CA LYS A 562 29.50 -14.46 -2.43
C LYS A 562 30.48 -13.96 -1.38
N ALA A 563 30.01 -13.72 -0.15
CA ALA A 563 30.87 -13.34 0.97
C ALA A 563 31.75 -14.51 1.47
N MET A 564 31.28 -15.75 1.40
CA MET A 564 32.09 -16.94 1.69
C MET A 564 33.00 -17.33 0.52
N SER A 565 32.60 -17.06 -0.72
CA SER A 565 33.44 -17.12 -1.92
C SER A 565 34.24 -15.82 -2.12
N THR A 566 34.60 -15.12 -1.03
CA THR A 566 35.63 -14.08 -1.05
C THR A 566 37.00 -14.75 -1.20
N THR A 567 37.28 -15.20 -2.43
CA THR A 567 38.52 -15.82 -2.92
C THR A 567 39.36 -16.53 -1.85
N THR A 568 38.90 -17.70 -1.39
CA THR A 568 39.85 -18.66 -0.80
C THR A 568 40.67 -19.26 -1.94
N GLN A 569 41.99 -19.31 -1.75
CA GLN A 569 42.97 -19.78 -2.75
C GLN A 569 42.60 -21.16 -3.34
N SER A 570 42.02 -22.03 -2.51
CA SER A 570 41.53 -23.37 -2.87
C SER A 570 40.49 -23.39 -4.00
N GLU A 571 39.57 -22.42 -4.11
CA GLU A 571 38.64 -22.37 -5.25
C GLU A 571 39.35 -22.04 -6.57
N LEU A 572 40.40 -21.22 -6.50
CA LEU A 572 41.19 -20.83 -7.66
C LEU A 572 42.05 -22.00 -8.14
N GLU A 573 42.73 -22.68 -7.20
CA GLU A 573 43.48 -23.91 -7.45
C GLU A 573 42.58 -25.04 -7.97
N GLY A 574 41.38 -25.22 -7.40
CA GLY A 574 40.40 -26.20 -7.84
C GLY A 574 39.86 -25.93 -9.26
N ARG A 575 39.58 -24.66 -9.60
CA ARG A 575 39.24 -24.27 -10.98
C ARG A 575 40.39 -24.48 -11.94
N LEU A 576 41.63 -24.18 -11.54
CA LEU A 576 42.83 -24.37 -12.35
C LEU A 576 43.08 -25.87 -12.59
N HIS A 577 42.94 -26.71 -11.56
CA HIS A 577 43.03 -28.16 -11.66
C HIS A 577 41.94 -28.74 -12.58
N SER A 578 40.67 -28.33 -12.41
CA SER A 578 39.55 -28.78 -13.26
C SER A 578 39.69 -28.32 -14.73
N LEU A 579 40.22 -27.11 -14.98
CA LEU A 579 40.58 -26.65 -16.34
C LEU A 579 41.72 -27.48 -16.93
N THR A 580 42.72 -27.83 -16.12
CA THR A 580 43.85 -28.68 -16.54
C THR A 580 43.38 -30.09 -16.85
N GLU A 581 42.53 -30.69 -16.01
CA GLU A 581 41.93 -31.99 -16.22
C GLU A 581 41.03 -31.99 -17.47
N SER A 582 40.17 -30.98 -17.65
CA SER A 582 39.34 -30.86 -18.85
C SER A 582 40.17 -30.64 -20.12
N LEU A 583 41.31 -29.93 -20.02
CA LEU A 583 42.26 -29.78 -21.11
C LEU A 583 42.93 -31.12 -21.45
N ILE A 584 43.38 -31.90 -20.45
CA ILE A 584 43.94 -33.24 -20.63
C ILE A 584 42.89 -34.19 -21.24
N GLN A 585 41.66 -34.23 -20.71
CA GLN A 585 40.59 -35.04 -21.27
C GLN A 585 40.29 -34.68 -22.74
N LYS A 586 40.28 -33.40 -23.08
CA LYS A 586 40.12 -32.93 -24.48
C LYS A 586 41.32 -33.29 -25.35
N GLN A 587 42.53 -33.20 -24.82
CA GLN A 587 43.76 -33.59 -25.51
C GLN A 587 43.75 -35.10 -25.81
N THR A 588 43.46 -35.95 -24.82
CA THR A 588 43.31 -37.40 -25.00
C THR A 588 42.15 -37.75 -25.93
N MET A 589 41.03 -37.03 -25.88
CA MET A 589 39.91 -37.22 -26.81
C MET A 589 40.27 -36.80 -28.25
N LEU A 590 41.04 -35.72 -28.43
CA LEU A 590 41.55 -35.32 -29.75
C LEU A 590 42.57 -36.31 -30.30
N GLU A 591 43.42 -36.88 -29.46
CA GLU A 591 44.37 -37.93 -29.82
C GLU A 591 43.62 -39.22 -30.21
N ALA A 592 42.63 -39.64 -29.42
CA ALA A 592 41.75 -40.76 -29.74
C ALA A 592 41.02 -40.54 -31.08
N LEU A 593 40.30 -39.43 -31.24
CA LEU A 593 39.60 -39.07 -32.49
C LEU A 593 40.56 -38.92 -33.69
N SER A 594 41.80 -38.51 -33.47
CA SER A 594 42.85 -38.48 -34.50
C SER A 594 43.23 -39.89 -34.94
N THR A 595 43.45 -40.82 -34.00
CA THR A 595 43.72 -42.23 -34.33
C THR A 595 42.53 -42.93 -34.99
N GLU A 596 41.31 -42.69 -34.52
CA GLU A 596 40.07 -43.18 -35.15
C GLU A 596 39.94 -42.63 -36.57
N LYS A 597 40.05 -41.31 -36.78
CA LYS A 597 40.04 -40.68 -38.10
C LYS A 597 41.08 -41.30 -39.03
N ASN A 598 42.31 -41.51 -38.57
CA ASN A 598 43.37 -42.08 -39.40
C ASN A 598 43.07 -43.55 -39.76
N SER A 599 42.50 -44.32 -38.82
CA SER A 599 42.03 -45.69 -39.09
C SER A 599 40.86 -45.74 -40.08
N LEU A 600 39.92 -44.79 -39.99
CA LEU A 600 38.77 -44.67 -40.89
C LEU A 600 39.18 -44.21 -42.29
N VAL A 601 40.21 -43.36 -42.42
CA VAL A 601 40.83 -43.02 -43.70
C VAL A 601 41.44 -44.27 -44.35
N LEU A 602 42.17 -45.09 -43.61
CA LEU A 602 42.75 -46.36 -44.11
C LEU A 602 41.66 -47.41 -44.45
N GLN A 603 40.51 -47.38 -43.77
CA GLN A 603 39.35 -48.21 -44.13
C GLN A 603 38.65 -47.69 -45.40
N LEU A 604 38.49 -46.38 -45.55
CA LEU A 604 37.94 -45.76 -46.75
C LEU A 604 38.83 -46.00 -47.97
N GLU A 605 40.15 -45.89 -47.85
CA GLU A 605 41.08 -46.17 -48.93
C GLU A 605 40.95 -47.63 -49.41
N ARG A 606 40.86 -48.59 -48.47
CA ARG A 606 40.60 -50.00 -48.78
C ARG A 606 39.23 -50.23 -49.43
N LEU A 607 38.18 -49.56 -48.95
CA LEU A 607 36.84 -49.67 -49.52
C LEU A 607 36.73 -49.01 -50.89
N GLU A 608 37.45 -47.91 -51.15
CA GLU A 608 37.53 -47.29 -52.48
C GLU A 608 38.27 -48.23 -53.44
N GLN A 609 39.40 -48.82 -53.03
CA GLN A 609 40.12 -49.82 -53.83
C GLN A 609 39.23 -51.04 -54.16
N GLN A 610 38.41 -51.51 -53.21
CA GLN A 610 37.45 -52.60 -53.44
C GLN A 610 36.28 -52.17 -54.34
N TYR A 611 35.70 -50.99 -54.13
CA TYR A 611 34.58 -50.48 -54.95
C TYR A 611 35.01 -50.24 -56.39
N ARG A 612 36.20 -49.67 -56.59
CA ARG A 612 36.83 -49.43 -57.90
C ARG A 612 37.17 -50.74 -58.64
N ALA A 613 37.30 -51.85 -57.92
CA ALA A 613 37.40 -53.19 -58.50
C ALA A 613 36.04 -53.86 -58.78
N ALA A 614 34.93 -53.34 -58.25
CA ALA A 614 33.60 -53.95 -58.28
C ALA A 614 32.55 -53.21 -59.14
N GLN A 615 32.85 -52.02 -59.66
CA GLN A 615 31.88 -51.15 -60.34
C GLN A 615 31.78 -51.28 -61.89
N PRO A 616 31.38 -52.44 -62.47
CA PRO A 616 30.88 -52.42 -63.86
C PRO A 616 29.53 -53.15 -64.12
N LEU A 617 28.82 -53.68 -63.11
CA LEU A 617 27.59 -54.48 -63.32
C LEU A 617 26.33 -53.95 -62.60
N ALA A 618 25.17 -54.25 -63.23
CA ALA A 618 23.77 -54.14 -62.77
C ALA A 618 23.13 -52.73 -62.64
N GLY A 619 22.00 -52.53 -63.36
CA GLY A 619 21.17 -51.32 -63.17
C GLY A 619 20.02 -51.08 -64.16
N LYS A 620 18.95 -51.92 -64.17
CA LYS A 620 17.63 -51.58 -64.77
C LYS A 620 16.51 -52.57 -64.38
N HIS A 621 15.37 -52.08 -63.83
CA HIS A 621 13.98 -52.20 -64.36
C HIS A 621 12.88 -51.91 -63.27
N PRO A 622 11.64 -51.49 -63.62
CA PRO A 622 10.64 -50.96 -62.65
C PRO A 622 9.18 -51.50 -62.76
N GLY A 623 8.31 -51.13 -61.79
CA GLY A 623 6.82 -51.29 -61.78
C GLY A 623 6.27 -51.76 -60.42
N HIS A 624 4.98 -51.64 -60.03
CA HIS A 624 3.79 -50.92 -60.55
C HIS A 624 2.62 -50.99 -59.50
N THR A 625 1.47 -50.31 -59.76
CA THR A 625 0.09 -50.51 -59.19
C THR A 625 -0.22 -49.74 -57.86
N VAL A 626 -1.06 -48.66 -57.77
CA VAL A 626 -2.53 -48.46 -58.02
C VAL A 626 -3.40 -49.08 -56.90
N VAL A 627 -4.37 -48.44 -56.19
CA VAL A 627 -5.05 -47.09 -56.19
C VAL A 627 -5.67 -46.85 -54.77
N GLY A 628 -6.26 -45.73 -54.31
CA GLY A 628 -6.51 -44.36 -54.83
C GLY A 628 -7.86 -43.76 -54.33
N GLY A 629 -7.98 -42.43 -54.13
CA GLY A 629 -9.17 -41.68 -53.64
C GLY A 629 -8.77 -40.59 -52.61
N MET A 630 -8.62 -39.31 -52.97
CA MET A 630 -9.64 -38.25 -53.18
C MET A 630 -10.29 -37.74 -51.87
N ASP A 631 -10.23 -36.45 -51.50
CA ASP A 631 -9.51 -35.28 -52.05
C ASP A 631 -9.27 -34.22 -50.94
N GLU A 632 -8.02 -33.75 -50.73
CA GLU A 632 -7.76 -32.38 -50.25
C GLU A 632 -6.29 -31.94 -50.51
N GLU A 633 -6.13 -30.66 -50.89
CA GLU A 633 -4.89 -29.85 -50.98
C GLU A 633 -3.67 -30.35 -51.82
N ASP A 634 -3.80 -30.26 -53.15
CA ASP A 634 -2.67 -29.90 -54.04
C ASP A 634 -2.35 -28.39 -53.88
N GLY A 635 -1.10 -27.89 -53.90
CA GLY A 635 0.19 -28.58 -53.95
C GLY A 635 1.27 -27.70 -54.60
N ALA A 636 2.38 -27.42 -53.90
CA ALA A 636 3.43 -26.52 -54.41
C ALA A 636 4.86 -26.83 -53.87
N ARG A 637 5.38 -28.03 -54.14
CA ARG A 637 6.81 -28.33 -53.91
C ARG A 637 7.68 -27.74 -55.03
N VAL A 638 8.52 -26.75 -54.74
CA VAL A 638 9.63 -26.35 -55.63
C VAL A 638 10.99 -26.56 -54.96
N ARG A 639 11.58 -27.71 -55.31
CA ARG A 639 13.00 -28.07 -55.47
C ARG A 639 14.09 -27.24 -54.76
N SER A 640 14.97 -27.98 -54.09
CA SER A 640 16.24 -27.55 -53.49
C SER A 640 17.31 -27.05 -54.48
N ALA A 641 18.03 -25.99 -54.09
CA ALA A 641 19.46 -25.79 -54.36
C ALA A 641 20.08 -24.93 -53.22
N PRO A 642 21.37 -25.09 -52.87
CA PRO A 642 21.99 -24.40 -51.74
C PRO A 642 22.77 -23.12 -52.16
N PHE A 643 23.55 -22.58 -51.20
CA PHE A 643 24.63 -21.59 -51.36
C PHE A 643 24.23 -20.12 -51.52
N LEU A 644 24.11 -19.40 -50.40
CA LEU A 644 24.98 -18.23 -50.11
C LEU A 644 24.86 -17.74 -48.66
N GLN A 645 26.00 -17.79 -47.96
CA GLN A 645 26.51 -16.89 -46.93
C GLN A 645 25.59 -15.72 -46.48
N VAL A 646 25.17 -15.74 -45.20
CA VAL A 646 24.49 -14.62 -44.53
C VAL A 646 25.51 -13.77 -43.78
N ASP A 647 25.66 -12.50 -44.18
CA ASP A 647 26.42 -11.49 -43.46
C ASP A 647 25.48 -10.58 -42.63
N PRO A 648 25.80 -10.19 -41.37
CA PRO A 648 24.78 -9.75 -40.41
C PRO A 648 24.67 -8.21 -40.26
N SER A 649 24.39 -7.45 -41.33
CA SER A 649 24.07 -6.02 -41.19
C SER A 649 23.09 -5.52 -42.28
N GLY A 650 22.00 -4.85 -41.86
CA GLY A 650 21.00 -4.31 -42.80
C GLY A 650 19.59 -4.14 -42.23
N THR A 651 19.37 -3.11 -41.39
CA THR A 651 18.02 -2.79 -40.88
C THR A 651 17.14 -2.16 -41.96
N SER A 652 15.95 -2.70 -42.21
CA SER A 652 14.93 -2.05 -43.06
C SER A 652 13.52 -2.15 -42.45
N PRO A 653 12.76 -1.03 -42.32
CA PRO A 653 11.48 -1.01 -41.60
C PRO A 653 10.31 -1.66 -42.35
N ILE A 654 10.43 -1.92 -43.66
CA ILE A 654 9.37 -2.46 -44.52
C ILE A 654 8.83 -3.81 -43.97
N ASN A 655 9.70 -4.63 -43.38
CA ASN A 655 9.33 -5.93 -42.81
C ASN A 655 8.55 -5.81 -41.48
N ARG A 656 8.58 -4.66 -40.79
CA ARG A 656 7.73 -4.39 -39.62
C ARG A 656 6.32 -4.02 -40.04
N VAL A 657 6.17 -3.16 -41.05
CA VAL A 657 4.85 -2.76 -41.60
C VAL A 657 4.10 -3.97 -42.16
N LYS A 658 4.77 -4.86 -42.93
CA LYS A 658 4.17 -6.10 -43.42
C LYS A 658 3.72 -7.07 -42.32
N ARG A 659 4.38 -7.08 -41.16
CA ARG A 659 3.91 -7.83 -39.97
C ARG A 659 2.73 -7.13 -39.29
N ALA A 660 2.76 -5.81 -39.12
CA ALA A 660 1.69 -5.04 -38.50
C ALA A 660 0.35 -5.16 -39.26
N ALA A 661 0.37 -5.01 -40.59
CA ALA A 661 -0.81 -5.20 -41.43
C ALA A 661 -1.39 -6.62 -41.30
N ASN A 662 -0.53 -7.65 -41.34
CA ASN A 662 -0.94 -9.05 -41.20
C ASN A 662 -1.48 -9.36 -39.78
N SER A 663 -1.04 -8.65 -38.73
CA SER A 663 -1.65 -8.75 -37.39
C SER A 663 -2.98 -8.02 -37.26
N ILE A 664 -3.15 -6.86 -37.92
CA ILE A 664 -4.43 -6.13 -37.96
C ILE A 664 -5.49 -6.96 -38.68
N ASP A 665 -5.14 -7.57 -39.81
CA ASP A 665 -6.06 -8.41 -40.60
C ASP A 665 -6.44 -9.71 -39.86
N LYS A 666 -5.50 -10.29 -39.10
CA LYS A 666 -5.80 -11.38 -38.16
C LYS A 666 -6.70 -10.96 -36.99
N PHE A 667 -6.68 -9.69 -36.60
CA PHE A 667 -7.61 -9.13 -35.60
C PHE A 667 -8.99 -8.84 -36.21
N SER A 668 -9.09 -8.26 -37.41
CA SER A 668 -10.36 -7.98 -38.09
C SER A 668 -11.14 -9.27 -38.39
N ILE A 669 -10.48 -10.27 -38.97
CA ILE A 669 -11.07 -11.59 -39.27
C ILE A 669 -11.50 -12.29 -37.98
N ARG A 670 -10.64 -12.28 -36.93
CA ARG A 670 -10.98 -12.90 -35.64
C ARG A 670 -12.14 -12.19 -34.95
N LEU A 671 -12.19 -10.86 -34.98
CA LEU A 671 -13.29 -10.06 -34.41
C LEU A 671 -14.59 -10.31 -35.16
N GLY A 672 -14.57 -10.36 -36.50
CA GLY A 672 -15.73 -10.70 -37.32
C GLY A 672 -16.28 -12.10 -37.04
N VAL A 673 -15.40 -13.10 -36.87
CA VAL A 673 -15.79 -14.45 -36.45
C VAL A 673 -16.31 -14.47 -35.00
N PHE A 674 -15.74 -13.68 -34.09
CA PHE A 674 -16.25 -13.54 -32.71
C PHE A 674 -17.66 -12.95 -32.67
N LEU A 675 -17.91 -11.84 -33.38
CA LEU A 675 -19.24 -11.25 -33.54
C LEU A 675 -20.21 -12.16 -34.30
N ARG A 676 -19.73 -13.11 -35.11
CA ARG A 676 -20.59 -14.14 -35.72
C ARG A 676 -20.94 -15.28 -34.77
N ARG A 677 -20.08 -15.59 -33.79
CA ARG A 677 -20.22 -16.75 -32.89
C ARG A 677 -20.85 -16.45 -31.53
N TYR A 678 -20.81 -15.20 -31.05
CA TYR A 678 -21.35 -14.82 -29.74
C TYR A 678 -22.48 -13.76 -29.84
N PRO A 679 -23.76 -14.13 -29.62
CA PRO A 679 -24.88 -13.18 -29.71
C PRO A 679 -24.85 -12.14 -28.58
N THR A 680 -24.31 -12.46 -27.41
CA THR A 680 -24.11 -11.52 -26.30
C THR A 680 -23.13 -10.40 -26.66
N ALA A 681 -22.04 -10.72 -27.38
CA ALA A 681 -21.10 -9.72 -27.87
C ALA A 681 -21.75 -8.73 -28.86
N ARG A 682 -22.72 -9.20 -29.67
CA ARG A 682 -23.52 -8.31 -30.52
C ARG A 682 -24.37 -7.34 -29.71
N LEU A 683 -25.02 -7.83 -28.64
CA LEU A 683 -25.82 -6.97 -27.76
C LEU A 683 -24.95 -5.87 -27.12
N PHE A 684 -23.73 -6.17 -26.66
CA PHE A 684 -22.82 -5.14 -26.16
C PHE A 684 -22.39 -4.12 -27.23
N VAL A 685 -22.12 -4.55 -28.47
CA VAL A 685 -21.77 -3.62 -29.56
C VAL A 685 -22.98 -2.75 -29.98
N ILE A 686 -24.18 -3.31 -30.00
CA ILE A 686 -25.42 -2.57 -30.29
C ILE A 686 -25.72 -1.59 -29.15
N LEU A 687 -25.62 -2.02 -27.89
CA LEU A 687 -25.78 -1.17 -26.71
C LEU A 687 -24.76 -0.01 -26.72
N TYR A 688 -23.50 -0.29 -27.02
CA TYR A 688 -22.47 0.74 -27.15
C TYR A 688 -22.79 1.74 -28.27
N MET A 689 -23.25 1.27 -29.44
CA MET A 689 -23.70 2.14 -30.52
C MET A 689 -24.91 2.99 -30.12
N VAL A 690 -25.90 2.43 -29.43
CA VAL A 690 -27.08 3.16 -28.92
C VAL A 690 -26.66 4.21 -27.88
N LEU A 691 -25.78 3.87 -26.95
CA LEU A 691 -25.24 4.80 -25.96
C LEU A 691 -24.39 5.92 -26.60
N LEU A 692 -23.61 5.60 -27.64
CA LEU A 692 -22.86 6.59 -28.41
C LEU A 692 -23.78 7.53 -29.17
N HIS A 693 -24.84 7.02 -29.82
CA HIS A 693 -25.84 7.86 -30.48
C HIS A 693 -26.64 8.71 -29.47
N LEU A 694 -26.99 8.17 -28.29
CA LEU A 694 -27.57 8.95 -27.19
C LEU A 694 -26.61 10.05 -26.72
N TRP A 695 -25.33 9.75 -26.55
CA TRP A 695 -24.33 10.75 -26.15
C TRP A 695 -24.15 11.85 -27.21
N VAL A 696 -24.05 11.50 -28.49
CA VAL A 696 -24.01 12.46 -29.61
C VAL A 696 -25.31 13.28 -29.69
N MET A 697 -26.47 12.67 -29.44
CA MET A 697 -27.76 13.35 -29.48
C MET A 697 -27.97 14.28 -28.28
N ILE A 698 -27.49 13.89 -27.09
CA ILE A 698 -27.37 14.78 -25.92
C ILE A 698 -26.46 15.97 -26.27
N VAL A 699 -25.26 15.73 -26.81
CA VAL A 699 -24.34 16.80 -27.22
C VAL A 699 -24.99 17.74 -28.24
N LEU A 700 -25.70 17.23 -29.24
CA LEU A 700 -26.42 18.03 -30.23
C LEU A 700 -27.64 18.80 -29.67
N LEU A 701 -28.27 18.32 -28.59
CA LEU A 701 -29.33 19.04 -27.90
C LEU A 701 -28.81 20.07 -26.89
N THR A 702 -27.68 19.80 -26.23
CA THR A 702 -27.09 20.73 -25.25
C THR A 702 -26.24 21.82 -25.90
N TYR A 703 -25.68 21.57 -27.09
CA TYR A 703 -24.99 22.56 -27.90
C TYR A 703 -25.91 23.08 -29.01
N THR A 704 -26.90 23.90 -28.63
CA THR A 704 -27.51 24.83 -29.59
C THR A 704 -26.42 25.75 -30.15
N PRO A 705 -26.25 25.88 -31.48
CA PRO A 705 -25.21 26.75 -32.04
C PRO A 705 -25.50 28.21 -31.72
N GLU A 706 -24.49 28.92 -31.20
CA GLU A 706 -24.54 30.38 -31.05
C GLU A 706 -24.55 31.03 -32.44
N ILE A 707 -25.73 31.46 -32.89
CA ILE A 707 -25.88 32.23 -34.12
C ILE A 707 -25.29 33.61 -33.88
N HIS A 708 -24.20 33.92 -34.59
CA HIS A 708 -23.59 35.25 -34.69
C HIS A 708 -24.39 36.17 -35.62
#